data_AF-A0A8C0N7R2-F1
#
_entry.id   AF-A0A8C0N7R2-F1
#
_cell.length_a   1.000
_cell.length_b   1.000
_cell.length_c   1.000
_cell.angle_alpha   90.00
_cell.angle_beta   90.00
_cell.angle_gamma   90.00
#
_symmetry.space_group_name_H-M   'P 1'
#
loop_
_entity.id
_entity.type
_entity.pdbx_description
1 polymer ?
#
loop_
_entity_poly.entity_id
_entity_poly.type
_entity_poly.pdbx_seq_one_letter_code
_entity_poly.pdbx_strand_id
1 'polypeptide(L)'
;MRPPPPLAPAAWQSPAWARCLRRYLVQLPGRLRPSAPLCGRASELSGRLSAMRGLLCWPLPVLLFLLQPWETLSQFAGPRCRTGPLDLVFVIDSSRSVRPFEFETMRQFLVGLLRGLDVGPNATRVGVIQYSSQVQSVFPLGAFSRREDMERAIRALVPLAQGTMTGLAIQYAMNVAFSVAEGARPPEARVPRIAVIVTDGRPQDRVAEVAAQARARGIEIYAVGVQRADVGSLRAMASPPLDEHVFLVESFNLIQEFGQQFRGRLCGKDLCAEGRHGCQHQCVSTPGTFRCACNPGYQLAEDNKSCLAIDHCGFGNHSCQHECVSTFGGPRCRCREGHDLLPDGRSCQARDLCNGVDHGCEFQCVSEGLSYRCLCPEGQQLQADGKSCNRGCREGHVDLVLLVDGSKSVRPQNFELVKRFVNQIVDFLDVSPEGTRVGLVQFSSRVRTEFPLGRYGTAAEVKQAVLAVEYMERGTMTGLALRHMVEHSFSEAQGARPRALNVPRVGLVFTDGRSQDDISVWARRAKEEGIVMYAVGVGKAVEEELRQIASEPAELHVSYSPDFGTMTHLLENLRGSICPEEGIGAGTELRNLCECESLVEFQGRTLGALEKLTQNHILLRVGGPGWRGGVGPPRPSAASLTAHWPS
;
A
#
# COMPACT_ATOMS: atom_id res chain seq x y z
N MET A 1 52.31 45.79 8.60
CA MET A 1 52.23 44.33 8.37
C MET A 1 50.75 43.95 8.19
N ARG A 2 50.47 42.72 7.74
CA ARG A 2 49.17 42.08 7.32
C ARG A 2 47.81 42.71 7.76
N PRO A 3 46.76 42.69 6.88
CA PRO A 3 45.43 43.26 7.14
C PRO A 3 44.38 42.26 7.73
N PRO A 4 43.15 42.73 8.10
CA PRO A 4 41.97 41.95 8.55
C PRO A 4 40.82 41.91 7.49
N PRO A 5 39.55 41.54 7.80
CA PRO A 5 38.97 40.31 8.38
C PRO A 5 38.25 39.46 7.28
N PRO A 6 36.91 39.25 7.08
CA PRO A 6 35.65 39.49 7.83
C PRO A 6 34.87 38.22 8.29
N LEU A 7 33.70 37.86 7.69
CA LEU A 7 32.62 37.02 8.29
C LEU A 7 31.73 36.20 7.29
N ALA A 8 31.11 35.12 7.80
CA ALA A 8 29.79 34.56 7.41
C ALA A 8 29.62 33.82 6.02
N PRO A 9 28.39 33.41 5.56
CA PRO A 9 27.76 32.12 5.97
C PRO A 9 27.07 31.28 4.84
N ALA A 10 26.52 30.10 5.19
CA ALA A 10 25.51 29.31 4.43
C ALA A 10 26.00 28.76 3.04
N ALA A 11 25.25 28.01 2.20
CA ALA A 11 23.95 27.34 2.29
C ALA A 11 23.84 26.17 1.25
N TRP A 12 22.84 25.28 1.43
CA TRP A 12 22.02 24.61 0.38
C TRP A 12 22.58 23.56 -0.62
N GLN A 13 21.84 22.43 -0.67
CA GLN A 13 21.30 21.70 -1.85
C GLN A 13 22.16 20.90 -2.85
N SER A 14 21.79 19.61 -2.96
CA SER A 14 21.68 18.78 -4.18
C SER A 14 20.54 19.29 -5.10
N PRO A 15 20.47 19.02 -6.44
CA PRO A 15 20.51 17.65 -6.97
C PRO A 15 21.03 17.44 -8.43
N ALA A 16 20.79 16.22 -8.93
CA ALA A 16 21.21 15.65 -10.21
C ALA A 16 20.65 16.31 -11.49
N TRP A 17 21.33 16.06 -12.63
CA TRP A 17 20.76 16.13 -13.99
C TRP A 17 21.26 14.99 -14.90
N ALA A 18 20.35 14.54 -15.77
CA ALA A 18 20.52 13.79 -17.04
C ALA A 18 21.38 12.49 -17.13
N ARG A 19 20.73 11.40 -17.61
CA ARG A 19 21.36 10.28 -18.36
C ARG A 19 20.92 10.32 -19.83
N CYS A 20 21.85 10.25 -20.78
CA CYS A 20 21.67 9.74 -22.15
C CYS A 20 23.04 9.70 -22.87
N LEU A 21 23.30 8.90 -23.92
CA LEU A 21 22.58 7.77 -24.53
C LEU A 21 23.19 6.43 -23.98
N ARG A 22 23.06 5.17 -24.44
CA ARG A 22 22.69 4.46 -25.70
C ARG A 22 23.69 4.59 -26.88
N ARG A 23 24.02 3.55 -27.66
CA ARG A 23 23.99 2.07 -27.47
C ARG A 23 24.78 1.37 -28.61
N TYR A 24 25.33 0.17 -28.35
CA TYR A 24 25.79 -0.87 -29.31
C TYR A 24 26.90 -0.59 -30.36
N LEU A 25 27.85 -1.52 -30.41
CA LEU A 25 28.29 -2.18 -31.65
C LEU A 25 28.71 -3.64 -31.37
N VAL A 26 29.08 -4.41 -32.40
CA VAL A 26 29.13 -5.89 -32.48
C VAL A 26 30.39 -6.26 -33.33
N GLN A 27 31.10 -7.41 -33.26
CA GLN A 27 30.68 -8.79 -33.02
C GLN A 27 31.75 -9.71 -32.34
N LEU A 28 32.33 -10.65 -33.09
CA LEU A 28 33.22 -11.79 -32.76
C LEU A 28 34.03 -12.11 -34.06
N PRO A 29 34.92 -13.14 -34.18
CA PRO A 29 35.69 -13.95 -33.20
C PRO A 29 37.21 -14.16 -33.54
N GLY A 30 37.96 -14.84 -32.64
CA GLY A 30 39.17 -15.65 -32.98
C GLY A 30 40.55 -15.01 -32.74
N ARG A 31 41.68 -15.74 -32.79
CA ARG A 31 41.91 -17.21 -32.77
C ARG A 31 43.41 -17.54 -32.43
N LEU A 32 43.65 -18.57 -31.61
CA LEU A 32 44.87 -19.43 -31.52
C LEU A 32 46.31 -18.86 -31.32
N ARG A 33 46.84 -19.08 -30.10
CA ARG A 33 48.18 -19.67 -29.79
C ARG A 33 49.47 -18.94 -30.32
N PRO A 34 50.70 -19.50 -30.22
CA PRO A 34 51.47 -19.52 -28.97
C PRO A 34 52.97 -19.12 -29.09
N SER A 35 53.59 -18.60 -28.02
CA SER A 35 55.06 -18.75 -27.83
C SER A 35 55.54 -18.48 -26.40
N ALA A 36 56.56 -19.24 -26.02
CA ALA A 36 57.56 -19.00 -24.97
C ALA A 36 58.93 -19.37 -25.62
N PRO A 37 60.12 -19.26 -24.97
CA PRO A 37 60.44 -18.78 -23.61
C PRO A 37 61.59 -17.74 -23.61
N LEU A 38 62.16 -17.40 -22.42
CA LEU A 38 63.60 -17.61 -22.10
C LEU A 38 64.08 -16.97 -20.76
N CYS A 39 64.93 -17.72 -20.04
CA CYS A 39 66.05 -17.38 -19.11
C CYS A 39 66.05 -16.17 -18.14
N GLY A 40 66.55 -16.38 -16.89
CA GLY A 40 66.71 -15.28 -15.91
C GLY A 40 67.64 -15.37 -14.67
N ARG A 41 68.29 -16.50 -14.31
CA ARG A 41 69.25 -16.65 -13.15
C ARG A 41 68.66 -16.40 -11.73
N ALA A 42 69.41 -16.48 -10.61
CA ALA A 42 70.21 -17.60 -10.05
C ALA A 42 70.72 -17.30 -8.60
N SER A 43 70.57 -18.24 -7.66
CA SER A 43 71.32 -18.45 -6.38
C SER A 43 70.60 -19.59 -5.62
N GLU A 44 71.17 -20.75 -5.30
CA GLU A 44 72.31 -21.09 -4.40
C GLU A 44 72.00 -21.03 -2.90
N LEU A 45 71.81 -22.21 -2.27
CA LEU A 45 72.66 -22.68 -1.15
C LEU A 45 72.40 -24.17 -0.74
N SER A 46 73.50 -24.92 -0.66
CA SER A 46 73.77 -26.25 -0.02
C SER A 46 72.76 -26.79 1.02
N GLY A 47 72.42 -28.09 1.15
CA GLY A 47 73.07 -29.33 0.70
C GLY A 47 73.24 -30.36 1.84
N ARG A 48 72.71 -31.59 1.66
CA ARG A 48 73.10 -32.93 2.24
C ARG A 48 72.06 -33.99 1.78
N LEU A 49 72.39 -35.02 1.00
CA LEU A 49 73.13 -36.29 1.30
C LEU A 49 72.32 -37.28 2.18
N SER A 50 72.21 -38.60 1.90
CA SER A 50 72.47 -39.40 0.68
C SER A 50 72.00 -40.89 0.84
N ALA A 51 72.32 -41.76 -0.16
CA ALA A 51 72.14 -43.24 -0.26
C ALA A 51 70.75 -43.74 -0.78
N MET A 52 70.62 -44.30 -2.01
CA MET A 52 71.04 -45.62 -2.57
C MET A 52 70.13 -46.80 -2.14
N ARG A 53 69.62 -47.76 -2.95
CA ARG A 53 69.65 -48.24 -4.37
C ARG A 53 70.03 -49.74 -4.42
N GLY A 54 69.18 -50.58 -5.02
CA GLY A 54 69.35 -52.04 -5.28
C GLY A 54 67.99 -52.76 -5.09
N LEU A 55 67.36 -53.52 -6.01
CA LEU A 55 67.80 -54.49 -7.06
C LEU A 55 68.37 -55.80 -6.43
N LEU A 56 67.97 -57.03 -6.82
CA LEU A 56 67.03 -57.51 -7.85
C LEU A 56 66.64 -59.00 -7.62
N CYS A 57 65.85 -59.58 -8.55
CA CYS A 57 65.64 -61.03 -8.83
C CYS A 57 64.55 -61.86 -8.09
N TRP A 58 64.15 -62.95 -8.78
CA TRP A 58 63.02 -63.88 -8.61
C TRP A 58 63.52 -65.29 -9.03
N PRO A 59 62.93 -66.43 -8.59
CA PRO A 59 61.64 -66.89 -9.13
C PRO A 59 60.69 -67.65 -8.16
N LEU A 60 59.43 -67.76 -8.61
CA LEU A 60 58.33 -68.62 -8.11
C LEU A 60 58.48 -70.09 -8.62
N PRO A 61 57.59 -71.07 -8.26
CA PRO A 61 56.40 -71.02 -7.39
C PRO A 61 56.29 -72.14 -6.32
N VAL A 62 55.41 -71.93 -5.32
CA VAL A 62 54.38 -72.90 -4.81
C VAL A 62 53.63 -72.23 -3.63
N LEU A 63 52.39 -72.65 -3.37
CA LEU A 63 51.58 -72.29 -2.19
C LEU A 63 51.10 -70.83 -2.04
N LEU A 64 50.49 -70.23 -3.07
CA LEU A 64 49.59 -69.06 -2.86
C LEU A 64 48.45 -68.90 -3.88
N PHE A 65 47.93 -70.03 -4.40
CA PHE A 65 46.70 -70.06 -5.21
C PHE A 65 45.49 -70.43 -4.34
N LEU A 66 44.99 -69.46 -3.56
CA LEU A 66 43.59 -69.43 -3.05
C LEU A 66 43.17 -68.09 -2.41
N LEU A 67 43.96 -67.01 -2.54
CA LEU A 67 43.58 -65.66 -2.13
C LEU A 67 43.44 -64.71 -3.33
N GLN A 68 42.36 -64.95 -4.09
CA GLN A 68 41.72 -63.91 -4.89
C GLN A 68 40.26 -63.71 -4.43
N PRO A 69 40.03 -62.97 -3.34
CA PRO A 69 38.77 -62.25 -3.13
C PRO A 69 38.91 -60.81 -3.66
N TRP A 70 38.36 -60.59 -4.85
CA TRP A 70 37.80 -59.31 -5.35
C TRP A 70 38.39 -57.99 -4.79
N GLU A 71 39.26 -57.33 -5.56
CA GLU A 71 39.52 -55.89 -5.43
C GLU A 71 38.28 -55.07 -5.85
N THR A 72 37.24 -55.05 -5.02
CA THR A 72 36.00 -54.31 -5.34
C THR A 72 35.22 -53.86 -4.11
N LEU A 73 35.89 -53.17 -3.17
CA LEU A 73 35.19 -52.25 -2.22
C LEU A 73 36.06 -51.16 -1.58
N SER A 74 37.37 -51.07 -1.88
CA SER A 74 38.27 -50.03 -1.34
C SER A 74 38.09 -48.66 -2.04
N GLN A 75 36.84 -48.20 -2.19
CA GLN A 75 36.49 -46.96 -2.89
C GLN A 75 35.53 -46.04 -2.11
N PHE A 76 35.32 -46.28 -0.81
CA PHE A 76 34.48 -45.45 0.07
C PHE A 76 35.27 -44.65 1.13
N ALA A 77 36.29 -43.94 0.67
CA ALA A 77 36.97 -42.89 1.42
C ALA A 77 36.66 -41.48 0.85
N GLY A 78 35.41 -41.25 0.43
CA GLY A 78 34.94 -39.91 0.08
C GLY A 78 35.10 -38.93 1.26
N PRO A 79 35.31 -37.63 1.01
CA PRO A 79 35.78 -36.68 2.01
C PRO A 79 34.90 -36.69 3.27
N ARG A 80 35.53 -36.83 4.44
CA ARG A 80 34.86 -36.72 5.74
C ARG A 80 34.38 -35.28 5.92
N CYS A 81 33.08 -35.06 5.76
CA CYS A 81 32.51 -33.76 6.08
C CYS A 81 32.36 -33.61 7.58
N ARG A 82 32.41 -32.37 8.05
CA ARG A 82 32.04 -32.01 9.41
C ARG A 82 30.54 -31.69 9.42
N THR A 83 29.72 -32.70 9.72
CA THR A 83 28.34 -32.45 10.16
C THR A 83 28.39 -31.55 11.38
N GLY A 84 27.50 -30.55 11.45
CA GLY A 84 27.36 -29.75 12.67
C GLY A 84 26.87 -30.59 13.86
N PRO A 85 26.81 -30.01 15.07
CA PRO A 85 26.20 -30.66 16.23
C PRO A 85 24.76 -31.11 15.91
N LEU A 86 24.49 -32.42 15.96
CA LEU A 86 23.25 -33.05 15.48
C LEU A 86 22.77 -34.15 16.44
N ASP A 87 21.50 -34.13 16.85
CA ASP A 87 20.86 -35.24 17.59
C ASP A 87 20.07 -36.12 16.61
N LEU A 88 20.46 -37.38 16.44
CA LEU A 88 19.90 -38.32 15.47
C LEU A 88 19.31 -39.55 16.17
N VAL A 89 18.04 -39.88 15.92
CA VAL A 89 17.39 -41.09 16.48
C VAL A 89 16.90 -41.98 15.35
N PHE A 90 17.35 -43.23 15.34
CA PHE A 90 16.80 -44.27 14.46
C PHE A 90 15.60 -44.94 15.13
N VAL A 91 14.50 -45.06 14.39
CA VAL A 91 13.25 -45.68 14.83
C VAL A 91 13.00 -46.91 13.95
N ILE A 92 13.36 -48.09 14.46
CA ILE A 92 13.45 -49.33 13.68
C ILE A 92 12.21 -50.19 13.88
N ASP A 93 11.52 -50.50 12.79
CA ASP A 93 10.47 -51.50 12.79
C ASP A 93 11.04 -52.91 13.07
N SER A 94 10.47 -53.57 14.08
CA SER A 94 10.82 -54.92 14.52
C SER A 94 9.56 -55.77 14.68
N SER A 95 8.50 -55.42 13.95
CA SER A 95 7.22 -56.13 13.90
C SER A 95 7.31 -57.46 13.13
N ARG A 96 6.17 -58.15 12.99
CA ARG A 96 6.06 -59.47 12.34
C ARG A 96 6.00 -59.41 10.81
N SER A 97 5.77 -58.24 10.20
CA SER A 97 5.82 -58.10 8.74
C SER A 97 7.26 -58.22 8.23
N VAL A 98 8.18 -57.58 8.95
CA VAL A 98 9.63 -57.62 8.73
C VAL A 98 10.14 -59.07 8.81
N ARG A 99 10.58 -59.62 7.69
CA ARG A 99 11.20 -60.96 7.64
C ARG A 99 12.64 -60.90 8.19
N PRO A 100 13.22 -62.02 8.66
CA PRO A 100 14.58 -62.02 9.21
C PRO A 100 15.66 -61.44 8.27
N PHE A 101 15.53 -61.63 6.96
CA PHE A 101 16.44 -61.04 5.97
C PHE A 101 16.22 -59.52 5.80
N GLU A 102 14.98 -59.03 5.89
CA GLU A 102 14.67 -57.59 5.89
C GLU A 102 15.20 -56.92 7.17
N PHE A 103 15.10 -57.60 8.32
CA PHE A 103 15.67 -57.11 9.58
C PHE A 103 17.20 -57.02 9.53
N GLU A 104 17.88 -58.04 8.99
CA GLU A 104 19.34 -57.99 8.79
C GLU A 104 19.74 -56.91 7.77
N THR A 105 18.96 -56.74 6.69
CA THR A 105 19.13 -55.62 5.74
C THR A 105 19.06 -54.26 6.45
N MET A 106 18.13 -54.09 7.40
CA MET A 106 18.03 -52.88 8.22
C MET A 106 19.20 -52.74 9.21
N ARG A 107 19.67 -53.81 9.87
CA ARG A 107 20.91 -53.73 10.71
C ARG A 107 22.10 -53.24 9.88
N GLN A 108 22.26 -53.76 8.67
CA GLN A 108 23.36 -53.40 7.77
C GLN A 108 23.22 -51.97 7.22
N PHE A 109 22.00 -51.50 6.93
CA PHE A 109 21.70 -50.10 6.61
C PHE A 109 22.21 -49.16 7.71
N LEU A 110 21.83 -49.41 8.97
CA LEU A 110 22.15 -48.55 10.10
C LEU A 110 23.66 -48.48 10.36
N VAL A 111 24.34 -49.64 10.28
CA VAL A 111 25.81 -49.74 10.34
C VAL A 111 26.48 -48.99 9.19
N GLY A 112 25.97 -49.11 7.97
CA GLY A 112 26.49 -48.40 6.80
C GLY A 112 26.37 -46.88 6.93
N LEU A 113 25.22 -46.40 7.42
CA LEU A 113 24.96 -44.99 7.65
C LEU A 113 25.84 -44.43 8.79
N LEU A 114 25.95 -45.13 9.92
CA LEU A 114 26.84 -44.77 11.03
C LEU A 114 28.31 -44.58 10.60
N ARG A 115 28.80 -45.35 9.62
CA ARG A 115 30.16 -45.20 9.07
C ARG A 115 30.36 -43.90 8.30
N GLY A 116 29.29 -43.32 7.75
CA GLY A 116 29.28 -42.04 7.06
C GLY A 116 29.16 -40.80 7.95
N LEU A 117 28.88 -40.96 9.26
CA LEU A 117 28.66 -39.86 10.20
C LEU A 117 29.90 -39.54 11.06
N ASP A 118 30.02 -38.27 11.46
CA ASP A 118 30.97 -37.81 12.47
C ASP A 118 30.30 -37.91 13.86
N VAL A 119 30.50 -39.06 14.52
CA VAL A 119 29.87 -39.42 15.80
C VAL A 119 30.72 -38.94 16.97
N GLY A 120 30.11 -38.22 17.91
CA GLY A 120 30.77 -37.78 19.15
C GLY A 120 29.92 -36.81 19.98
N PRO A 121 30.28 -36.58 21.26
CA PRO A 121 29.46 -35.79 22.19
C PRO A 121 29.24 -34.33 21.77
N ASN A 122 30.17 -33.79 20.97
CA ASN A 122 30.15 -32.43 20.42
C ASN A 122 29.77 -32.39 18.92
N ALA A 123 29.58 -33.55 18.29
CA ALA A 123 29.25 -33.71 16.87
C ALA A 123 27.86 -34.38 16.75
N THR A 124 27.73 -35.48 16.00
CA THR A 124 26.50 -36.28 15.96
C THR A 124 26.36 -37.15 17.21
N ARG A 125 25.27 -37.00 17.94
CA ARG A 125 24.80 -37.97 18.95
C ARG A 125 23.80 -38.89 18.28
N VAL A 126 23.89 -40.19 18.54
CA VAL A 126 22.99 -41.19 17.93
C VAL A 126 22.30 -42.00 19.00
N GLY A 127 20.97 -42.03 18.95
CA GLY A 127 20.12 -42.96 19.70
C GLY A 127 19.46 -43.95 18.74
N VAL A 128 19.07 -45.11 19.27
CA VAL A 128 18.35 -46.14 18.53
C VAL A 128 17.20 -46.66 19.39
N ILE A 129 16.00 -46.69 18.82
CA ILE A 129 14.83 -47.34 19.40
C ILE A 129 14.28 -48.38 18.42
N GLN A 130 13.82 -49.52 18.93
CA GLN A 130 13.12 -50.54 18.15
C GLN A 130 11.65 -50.62 18.58
N TYR A 131 10.73 -50.91 17.66
CA TYR A 131 9.30 -50.98 17.98
C TYR A 131 8.58 -52.15 17.34
N SER A 132 7.45 -52.52 17.94
CA SER A 132 6.45 -53.44 17.39
C SER A 132 5.08 -53.09 17.98
N SER A 133 4.46 -53.97 18.78
CA SER A 133 3.35 -53.61 19.68
C SER A 133 3.79 -52.78 20.90
N GLN A 134 5.10 -52.73 21.15
CA GLN A 134 5.73 -51.94 22.21
C GLN A 134 7.00 -51.27 21.67
N VAL A 135 7.46 -50.20 22.30
CA VAL A 135 8.72 -49.51 21.96
C VAL A 135 9.78 -49.86 23.00
N GLN A 136 11.02 -50.06 22.56
CA GLN A 136 12.18 -50.27 23.42
C GLN A 136 13.31 -49.34 22.99
N SER A 137 13.92 -48.64 23.95
CA SER A 137 15.22 -47.99 23.72
C SER A 137 16.30 -49.06 23.63
N VAL A 138 17.06 -49.06 22.55
CA VAL A 138 18.20 -49.96 22.32
C VAL A 138 19.44 -49.31 22.91
N PHE A 139 19.61 -48.02 22.64
CA PHE A 139 20.45 -47.12 23.41
C PHE A 139 20.04 -45.65 23.17
N PRO A 140 20.05 -44.80 24.20
CA PRO A 140 19.74 -43.37 24.05
C PRO A 140 20.92 -42.54 23.53
N LEU A 141 20.65 -41.28 23.16
CA LEU A 141 21.61 -40.32 22.57
C LEU A 141 22.88 -40.11 23.43
N GLY A 142 22.77 -40.25 24.76
CA GLY A 142 23.87 -40.12 25.70
C GLY A 142 24.72 -41.38 25.94
N ALA A 143 24.29 -42.56 25.47
CA ALA A 143 24.88 -43.83 25.91
C ALA A 143 26.26 -44.16 25.30
N PHE A 144 26.51 -43.78 24.05
CA PHE A 144 27.75 -44.09 23.34
C PHE A 144 28.36 -42.84 22.70
N SER A 145 29.68 -42.68 22.84
CA SER A 145 30.48 -41.63 22.22
C SER A 145 31.38 -42.15 21.09
N ARG A 146 31.39 -43.47 20.84
CA ARG A 146 32.19 -44.15 19.83
C ARG A 146 31.28 -44.97 18.90
N ARG A 147 31.51 -44.85 17.60
CA ARG A 147 30.76 -45.57 16.56
C ARG A 147 30.90 -47.09 16.68
N GLU A 148 32.08 -47.57 17.06
CA GLU A 148 32.42 -48.99 17.12
C GLU A 148 31.61 -49.74 18.20
N ASP A 149 31.20 -49.02 19.25
CA ASP A 149 30.32 -49.54 20.31
C ASP A 149 28.85 -49.51 19.87
N MET A 150 28.41 -48.46 19.15
CA MET A 150 27.10 -48.42 18.50
C MET A 150 26.91 -49.52 17.45
N GLU A 151 27.92 -49.77 16.61
CA GLU A 151 27.91 -50.88 15.64
C GLU A 151 27.74 -52.23 16.34
N ARG A 152 28.38 -52.43 17.51
CA ARG A 152 28.24 -53.66 18.28
C ARG A 152 26.83 -53.82 18.84
N ALA A 153 26.25 -52.76 19.38
CA ALA A 153 24.88 -52.75 19.91
C ALA A 153 23.83 -53.04 18.81
N ILE A 154 23.95 -52.42 17.63
CA ILE A 154 23.01 -52.64 16.52
C ILE A 154 23.10 -54.08 15.98
N ARG A 155 24.31 -54.66 15.89
CA ARG A 155 24.48 -56.08 15.49
C ARG A 155 23.86 -57.06 16.49
N ALA A 156 23.79 -56.69 17.77
CA ALA A 156 23.23 -57.50 18.85
C ALA A 156 21.69 -57.38 19.01
N LEU A 157 21.02 -56.56 18.19
CA LEU A 157 19.56 -56.41 18.21
C LEU A 157 18.81 -57.73 18.08
N VAL A 158 17.69 -57.89 18.79
CA VAL A 158 16.77 -59.03 18.66
C VAL A 158 15.38 -58.49 18.30
N PRO A 159 14.77 -58.91 17.17
CA PRO A 159 13.48 -58.40 16.71
C PRO A 159 12.33 -58.88 17.62
N LEU A 160 11.25 -58.09 17.68
CA LEU A 160 10.15 -58.29 18.62
C LEU A 160 8.99 -59.13 18.05
N ALA A 161 8.82 -59.14 16.72
CA ALA A 161 7.91 -59.99 15.96
C ALA A 161 6.40 -59.91 16.34
N GLN A 162 5.95 -58.76 16.84
CA GLN A 162 4.53 -58.47 17.14
C GLN A 162 3.90 -57.50 16.13
N GLY A 163 2.94 -56.66 16.56
CA GLY A 163 2.28 -55.66 15.71
C GLY A 163 3.19 -54.49 15.32
N THR A 164 2.60 -53.46 14.71
CA THR A 164 3.33 -52.36 14.02
C THR A 164 2.80 -51.00 14.48
N MET A 165 3.11 -50.60 15.72
CA MET A 165 2.65 -49.35 16.34
C MET A 165 3.66 -48.21 16.10
N THR A 166 3.69 -47.71 14.87
CA THR A 166 4.64 -46.67 14.45
C THR A 166 4.30 -45.29 15.05
N GLY A 167 3.02 -44.99 15.28
CA GLY A 167 2.59 -43.77 15.96
C GLY A 167 3.08 -43.72 17.41
N LEU A 168 2.98 -44.83 18.13
CA LEU A 168 3.57 -45.01 19.46
C LEU A 168 5.09 -44.83 19.45
N ALA A 169 5.78 -45.31 18.40
CA ALA A 169 7.22 -45.14 18.23
C ALA A 169 7.62 -43.67 18.01
N ILE A 170 6.85 -42.91 17.20
CA ILE A 170 7.02 -41.46 17.03
C ILE A 170 6.75 -40.73 18.36
N GLN A 171 5.71 -41.12 19.10
CA GLN A 171 5.36 -40.53 20.40
C GLN A 171 6.48 -40.75 21.44
N TYR A 172 7.09 -41.95 21.46
CA TYR A 172 8.22 -42.27 22.30
C TYR A 172 9.48 -41.49 21.89
N ALA A 173 9.76 -41.37 20.59
CA ALA A 173 10.88 -40.56 20.11
C ALA A 173 10.72 -39.09 20.53
N MET A 174 9.52 -38.52 20.35
CA MET A 174 9.18 -37.14 20.67
C MET A 174 9.21 -36.79 22.15
N ASN A 175 8.81 -37.71 23.04
CA ASN A 175 8.69 -37.45 24.48
C ASN A 175 9.86 -38.00 25.31
N VAL A 176 10.53 -39.06 24.86
CA VAL A 176 11.58 -39.75 25.61
C VAL A 176 12.93 -39.66 24.90
N ALA A 177 13.06 -40.20 23.68
CA ALA A 177 14.37 -40.31 23.03
C ALA A 177 15.06 -38.96 22.72
N PHE A 178 14.27 -37.91 22.43
CA PHE A 178 14.76 -36.54 22.28
C PHE A 178 14.71 -35.69 23.58
N SER A 179 14.52 -36.32 24.74
CA SER A 179 14.61 -35.62 26.03
C SER A 179 16.07 -35.39 26.45
N VAL A 180 16.29 -34.37 27.27
CA VAL A 180 17.63 -34.08 27.84
C VAL A 180 18.10 -35.21 28.78
N ALA A 181 17.17 -35.94 29.40
CA ALA A 181 17.48 -37.10 30.25
C ALA A 181 18.12 -38.25 29.45
N GLU A 182 17.61 -38.52 28.24
CA GLU A 182 18.20 -39.49 27.30
C GLU A 182 19.45 -38.94 26.56
N GLY A 183 19.94 -37.76 26.94
CA GLY A 183 21.17 -37.16 26.40
C GLY A 183 21.00 -36.32 25.13
N ALA A 184 19.78 -35.96 24.74
CA ALA A 184 19.57 -34.91 23.74
C ALA A 184 20.10 -33.56 24.24
N ARG A 185 20.48 -32.68 23.32
CA ARG A 185 20.94 -31.33 23.67
C ARG A 185 19.75 -30.40 23.98
N PRO A 186 19.90 -29.48 24.94
CA PRO A 186 18.80 -28.66 25.43
C PRO A 186 18.35 -27.67 24.35
N PRO A 187 17.06 -27.25 24.33
CA PRO A 187 16.48 -26.49 23.21
C PRO A 187 17.24 -25.20 22.85
N GLU A 188 17.86 -24.56 23.84
CA GLU A 188 18.60 -23.31 23.73
C GLU A 188 19.86 -23.46 22.86
N ALA A 189 20.42 -24.68 22.79
CA ALA A 189 21.55 -25.00 21.93
C ALA A 189 21.19 -25.05 20.43
N ARG A 190 19.90 -25.02 20.08
CA ARG A 190 19.37 -24.99 18.69
C ARG A 190 19.91 -26.09 17.77
N VAL A 191 20.26 -27.23 18.35
CA VAL A 191 20.73 -28.44 17.67
C VAL A 191 19.57 -29.07 16.87
N PRO A 192 19.76 -29.44 15.59
CA PRO A 192 18.75 -30.19 14.84
C PRO A 192 18.47 -31.54 15.48
N ARG A 193 17.20 -31.97 15.44
CA ARG A 193 16.73 -33.27 15.93
C ARG A 193 16.13 -34.03 14.76
N ILE A 194 16.77 -35.11 14.35
CA ILE A 194 16.38 -35.87 13.16
C ILE A 194 15.96 -37.28 13.56
N ALA A 195 14.72 -37.65 13.25
CA ALA A 195 14.20 -39.00 13.37
C ALA A 195 14.26 -39.71 12.01
N VAL A 196 14.95 -40.84 11.93
CA VAL A 196 14.95 -41.70 10.74
C VAL A 196 14.13 -42.95 11.06
N ILE A 197 12.91 -42.99 10.55
CA ILE A 197 11.97 -44.11 10.72
C ILE A 197 12.22 -45.11 9.58
N VAL A 198 12.44 -46.38 9.91
CA VAL A 198 12.63 -47.46 8.93
C VAL A 198 11.58 -48.54 9.16
N THR A 199 10.78 -48.87 8.14
CA THR A 199 9.65 -49.83 8.23
C THR A 199 9.39 -50.56 6.90
N ASP A 200 8.86 -51.78 6.95
CA ASP A 200 8.41 -52.55 5.78
C ASP A 200 6.89 -52.49 5.53
N GLY A 201 6.13 -51.90 6.46
CA GLY A 201 4.71 -52.22 6.64
C GLY A 201 3.73 -51.05 6.57
N ARG A 202 2.50 -51.34 6.95
CA ARG A 202 1.45 -50.35 7.28
C ARG A 202 1.35 -50.22 8.80
N PRO A 203 1.30 -49.00 9.37
CA PRO A 203 1.08 -48.82 10.79
C PRO A 203 -0.31 -49.34 11.20
N GLN A 204 -0.41 -49.85 12.41
CA GLN A 204 -1.66 -50.31 13.03
C GLN A 204 -2.32 -49.22 13.88
N ASP A 205 -1.65 -48.08 14.05
CA ASP A 205 -2.07 -46.90 14.80
C ASP A 205 -2.05 -45.60 13.95
N ARG A 206 -2.54 -44.49 14.52
CA ARG A 206 -2.61 -43.21 13.82
C ARG A 206 -1.26 -42.49 13.82
N VAL A 207 -0.57 -42.54 12.68
CA VAL A 207 0.75 -41.88 12.54
C VAL A 207 0.69 -40.38 12.23
N ALA A 208 -0.32 -39.91 11.49
CA ALA A 208 -0.35 -38.54 10.94
C ALA A 208 -0.39 -37.45 12.03
N GLU A 209 -1.27 -37.62 13.03
CA GLU A 209 -1.46 -36.69 14.14
C GLU A 209 -0.20 -36.57 15.01
N VAL A 210 0.43 -37.70 15.33
CA VAL A 210 1.64 -37.75 16.18
C VAL A 210 2.86 -37.23 15.42
N ALA A 211 2.98 -37.54 14.12
CA ALA A 211 4.02 -36.98 13.27
C ALA A 211 3.91 -35.45 13.14
N ALA A 212 2.70 -34.90 13.02
CA ALA A 212 2.47 -33.46 13.04
C ALA A 212 2.93 -32.82 14.37
N GLN A 213 2.64 -33.44 15.52
CA GLN A 213 3.12 -32.98 16.82
C GLN A 213 4.65 -33.02 16.94
N ALA A 214 5.29 -34.07 16.43
CA ALA A 214 6.76 -34.19 16.44
C ALA A 214 7.42 -33.11 15.56
N ARG A 215 6.89 -32.89 14.34
CA ARG A 215 7.34 -31.80 13.45
C ARG A 215 7.16 -30.42 14.08
N ALA A 216 6.03 -30.18 14.76
CA ALA A 216 5.78 -28.93 15.50
C ALA A 216 6.75 -28.68 16.67
N ARG A 217 7.39 -29.74 17.21
CA ARG A 217 8.49 -29.63 18.20
C ARG A 217 9.88 -29.50 17.57
N GLY A 218 9.97 -29.31 16.25
CA GLY A 218 11.23 -29.17 15.53
C GLY A 218 12.00 -30.49 15.35
N ILE A 219 11.29 -31.63 15.34
CA ILE A 219 11.87 -32.93 14.96
C ILE A 219 11.62 -33.15 13.48
N GLU A 220 12.69 -33.19 12.69
CA GLU A 220 12.66 -33.49 11.26
C GLU A 220 12.57 -35.01 11.07
N ILE A 221 11.62 -35.47 10.25
CA ILE A 221 11.28 -36.90 10.10
C ILE A 221 11.59 -37.35 8.68
N TYR A 222 12.53 -38.29 8.58
CA TYR A 222 12.80 -39.08 7.38
C TYR A 222 12.08 -40.42 7.48
N ALA A 223 11.32 -40.79 6.45
CA ALA A 223 10.57 -42.03 6.39
C ALA A 223 11.15 -42.95 5.30
N VAL A 224 11.77 -44.05 5.73
CA VAL A 224 12.44 -45.04 4.87
C VAL A 224 11.59 -46.31 4.82
N GLY A 225 10.90 -46.51 3.70
CA GLY A 225 10.14 -47.70 3.40
C GLY A 225 11.00 -48.79 2.79
N VAL A 226 10.94 -50.02 3.29
CA VAL A 226 11.64 -51.19 2.75
C VAL A 226 10.66 -52.08 1.99
N GLN A 227 10.98 -52.45 0.74
CA GLN A 227 10.15 -53.25 -0.17
C GLN A 227 8.69 -52.81 -0.34
N ARG A 228 7.80 -53.29 0.56
CA ARG A 228 6.33 -53.30 0.44
C ARG A 228 5.67 -52.22 1.32
N ALA A 229 6.49 -51.33 1.88
CA ALA A 229 6.06 -50.25 2.76
C ALA A 229 5.07 -49.28 2.08
N ASP A 230 4.10 -48.80 2.85
CA ASP A 230 3.01 -48.02 2.29
C ASP A 230 3.37 -46.54 2.11
N VAL A 231 3.47 -46.11 0.85
CA VAL A 231 3.88 -44.76 0.46
C VAL A 231 2.97 -43.67 1.05
N GLY A 232 1.68 -43.93 1.23
CA GLY A 232 0.75 -42.99 1.87
C GLY A 232 1.08 -42.78 3.35
N SER A 233 1.31 -43.88 4.06
CA SER A 233 1.71 -43.89 5.48
C SER A 233 3.07 -43.21 5.69
N LEU A 234 4.06 -43.50 4.84
CA LEU A 234 5.38 -42.84 4.87
C LEU A 234 5.26 -41.32 4.64
N ARG A 235 4.43 -40.90 3.68
CA ARG A 235 4.16 -39.47 3.40
C ARG A 235 3.43 -38.76 4.54
N ALA A 236 2.56 -39.44 5.28
CA ALA A 236 1.91 -38.87 6.47
C ALA A 236 2.91 -38.62 7.63
N MET A 237 3.93 -39.47 7.75
CA MET A 237 4.97 -39.39 8.78
C MET A 237 6.07 -38.38 8.47
N ALA A 238 6.58 -38.38 7.24
CA ALA A 238 7.73 -37.58 6.83
C ALA A 238 7.53 -36.06 7.01
N SER A 239 8.64 -35.32 7.01
CA SER A 239 8.61 -33.85 6.95
C SER A 239 8.47 -33.35 5.50
N PRO A 240 7.78 -32.22 5.26
CA PRO A 240 7.85 -31.53 3.98
C PRO A 240 9.27 -30.96 3.74
N PRO A 241 9.81 -30.97 2.51
CA PRO A 241 9.20 -31.52 1.29
C PRO A 241 9.28 -33.06 1.25
N LEU A 242 8.26 -33.71 0.69
CA LEU A 242 8.08 -35.17 0.78
C LEU A 242 8.97 -35.97 -0.17
N ASP A 243 9.25 -35.42 -1.35
CA ASP A 243 10.28 -35.87 -2.30
C ASP A 243 11.70 -35.78 -1.71
N GLU A 244 11.86 -35.02 -0.63
CA GLU A 244 13.11 -34.87 0.10
C GLU A 244 13.23 -35.76 1.34
N HIS A 245 12.12 -36.31 1.88
CA HIS A 245 12.10 -37.03 3.16
C HIS A 245 11.50 -38.45 3.11
N VAL A 246 10.81 -38.82 2.02
CA VAL A 246 10.26 -40.17 1.82
C VAL A 246 11.15 -40.96 0.87
N PHE A 247 11.69 -42.07 1.35
CA PHE A 247 12.58 -42.94 0.59
C PHE A 247 11.99 -44.35 0.49
N LEU A 248 12.03 -44.93 -0.71
CA LEU A 248 11.61 -46.30 -0.97
C LEU A 248 12.84 -47.12 -1.36
N VAL A 249 13.09 -48.19 -0.59
CA VAL A 249 14.28 -49.02 -0.66
C VAL A 249 13.87 -50.43 -1.09
N GLU A 250 13.99 -50.70 -2.37
CA GLU A 250 13.68 -52.01 -2.96
C GLU A 250 14.83 -53.03 -2.76
N SER A 251 16.06 -52.55 -2.52
CA SER A 251 17.25 -53.41 -2.32
C SER A 251 18.35 -52.73 -1.51
N PHE A 252 19.30 -53.54 -0.99
CA PHE A 252 20.48 -53.07 -0.26
C PHE A 252 21.44 -52.17 -1.08
N ASN A 253 21.29 -52.11 -2.40
CA ASN A 253 22.10 -51.23 -3.25
C ASN A 253 21.60 -49.78 -3.17
N LEU A 254 20.27 -49.57 -3.19
CA LEU A 254 19.60 -48.27 -3.06
C LEU A 254 19.83 -47.62 -1.67
N ILE A 255 20.16 -48.44 -0.66
CA ILE A 255 20.54 -47.98 0.69
C ILE A 255 21.78 -47.08 0.65
N GLN A 256 22.75 -47.39 -0.24
CA GLN A 256 23.93 -46.54 -0.39
C GLN A 256 23.57 -45.18 -0.98
N GLU A 257 22.58 -45.10 -1.87
CA GLU A 257 22.11 -43.84 -2.45
C GLU A 257 21.43 -42.96 -1.40
N PHE A 258 20.56 -43.52 -0.55
CA PHE A 258 20.05 -42.79 0.62
C PHE A 258 21.19 -42.31 1.51
N GLY A 259 22.15 -43.19 1.84
CA GLY A 259 23.33 -42.83 2.62
C GLY A 259 24.15 -41.68 2.01
N GLN A 260 24.30 -41.62 0.68
CA GLN A 260 24.97 -40.52 -0.01
C GLN A 260 24.15 -39.24 -0.02
N GLN A 261 22.83 -39.30 -0.23
CA GLN A 261 21.95 -38.13 -0.27
C GLN A 261 21.77 -37.51 1.12
N PHE A 262 21.44 -38.33 2.12
CA PHE A 262 21.34 -37.95 3.53
C PHE A 262 22.66 -37.36 4.03
N ARG A 263 23.81 -37.96 3.68
CA ARG A 263 25.13 -37.40 3.99
C ARG A 263 25.39 -36.10 3.22
N GLY A 264 25.15 -36.03 1.91
CA GLY A 264 25.39 -34.83 1.10
C GLY A 264 24.64 -33.60 1.62
N ARG A 265 23.44 -33.83 2.18
CA ARG A 265 22.66 -32.89 2.97
C ARG A 265 23.30 -32.56 4.32
N LEU A 266 23.65 -33.60 5.09
CA LEU A 266 24.50 -33.58 6.30
C LEU A 266 25.66 -32.56 6.24
N CYS A 267 26.27 -32.50 5.05
CA CYS A 267 27.59 -31.97 4.78
C CYS A 267 27.65 -30.52 4.27
N GLY A 268 27.01 -29.58 4.99
CA GLY A 268 27.45 -28.18 4.96
C GLY A 268 27.31 -27.41 3.65
N LYS A 269 26.39 -27.82 2.76
CA LYS A 269 25.80 -26.90 1.79
C LYS A 269 24.94 -25.90 2.57
N ASP A 270 25.30 -24.63 2.56
CA ASP A 270 24.41 -23.57 3.00
C ASP A 270 23.34 -23.37 1.92
N LEU A 271 22.24 -24.10 2.03
CA LEU A 271 21.12 -24.07 1.08
C LEU A 271 20.41 -22.70 1.05
N CYS A 272 20.61 -21.85 2.07
CA CYS A 272 20.18 -20.45 2.05
C CYS A 272 21.09 -19.61 1.13
N ALA A 273 22.41 -19.81 1.20
CA ALA A 273 23.37 -19.14 0.31
C ALA A 273 23.23 -19.54 -1.17
N GLU A 274 22.59 -20.69 -1.48
CA GLU A 274 22.28 -21.08 -2.86
C GLU A 274 21.11 -20.30 -3.48
N GLY A 275 20.35 -19.53 -2.69
CA GLY A 275 19.29 -18.62 -3.17
C GLY A 275 18.04 -19.29 -3.77
N ARG A 276 17.93 -20.62 -3.69
CA ARG A 276 16.83 -21.42 -4.25
C ARG A 276 15.83 -21.93 -3.22
N HIS A 277 16.03 -21.57 -1.95
CA HIS A 277 15.27 -22.05 -0.79
C HIS A 277 13.77 -21.71 -0.84
N GLY A 278 13.40 -20.57 -1.46
CA GLY A 278 11.99 -20.18 -1.65
C GLY A 278 11.25 -19.78 -0.36
N CYS A 279 11.98 -19.36 0.66
CA CYS A 279 11.40 -18.80 1.89
C CYS A 279 10.90 -17.38 1.64
N GLN A 280 9.71 -17.04 2.15
CA GLN A 280 9.16 -15.68 2.03
C GLN A 280 9.90 -14.64 2.88
N HIS A 281 10.43 -15.04 4.05
CA HIS A 281 11.18 -14.18 4.95
C HIS A 281 12.63 -14.67 5.11
N GLN A 282 12.98 -15.22 6.29
CA GLN A 282 14.35 -15.62 6.58
C GLN A 282 14.55 -17.09 6.23
N CYS A 283 15.71 -17.42 5.66
CA CYS A 283 16.18 -18.79 5.55
C CYS A 283 17.17 -19.05 6.69
N VAL A 284 16.97 -20.13 7.44
CA VAL A 284 17.86 -20.55 8.52
C VAL A 284 18.55 -21.84 8.11
N SER A 285 19.84 -21.73 7.82
CA SER A 285 20.71 -22.83 7.42
C SER A 285 20.88 -23.82 8.58
N THR A 286 20.76 -25.10 8.29
CA THR A 286 20.82 -26.19 9.28
C THR A 286 21.67 -27.33 8.70
N PRO A 287 22.51 -28.03 9.49
CA PRO A 287 23.23 -29.20 8.99
C PRO A 287 22.26 -30.26 8.46
N GLY A 288 22.12 -30.38 7.14
CA GLY A 288 21.10 -31.19 6.46
C GLY A 288 20.35 -30.42 5.38
N THR A 289 19.90 -29.23 5.73
CA THR A 289 18.58 -28.75 5.29
C THR A 289 18.49 -27.24 5.50
N PHE A 290 17.42 -26.62 5.07
CA PHE A 290 17.08 -25.28 5.54
C PHE A 290 15.65 -25.30 6.05
N ARG A 291 15.39 -24.47 7.06
CA ARG A 291 14.01 -24.15 7.45
C ARG A 291 13.78 -22.67 7.23
N CYS A 292 12.61 -22.35 6.69
CA CYS A 292 12.16 -20.98 6.64
C CYS A 292 11.78 -20.54 8.05
N ALA A 293 12.23 -19.34 8.42
CA ALA A 293 11.88 -18.67 9.66
C ALA A 293 11.19 -17.35 9.30
N CYS A 294 10.15 -17.02 10.06
CA CYS A 294 9.37 -15.84 9.83
C CYS A 294 9.84 -14.70 10.73
N ASN A 295 9.81 -13.47 10.19
CA ASN A 295 10.06 -12.26 10.96
C ASN A 295 9.03 -12.18 12.12
N PRO A 296 9.38 -11.70 13.34
CA PRO A 296 8.63 -11.95 14.58
C PRO A 296 7.09 -11.90 14.57
N GLY A 297 6.45 -10.99 13.82
CA GLY A 297 4.99 -10.90 13.70
C GLY A 297 4.28 -11.98 12.87
N TYR A 298 4.99 -13.02 12.43
CA TYR A 298 4.52 -13.97 11.43
C TYR A 298 4.77 -15.42 11.84
N GLN A 299 3.81 -16.30 11.59
CA GLN A 299 3.92 -17.75 11.72
C GLN A 299 4.20 -18.40 10.37
N LEU A 300 4.89 -19.54 10.39
CA LEU A 300 5.14 -20.33 9.19
C LEU A 300 3.86 -21.03 8.75
N ALA A 301 3.54 -20.98 7.46
CA ALA A 301 2.38 -21.64 6.88
C ALA A 301 2.60 -23.17 6.75
N GLU A 302 1.53 -23.90 6.44
CA GLU A 302 1.58 -25.37 6.26
C GLU A 302 2.50 -25.83 5.11
N ASP A 303 2.87 -24.93 4.18
CA ASP A 303 3.85 -25.17 3.12
C ASP A 303 5.32 -25.15 3.59
N ASN A 304 5.56 -24.82 4.87
CA ASN A 304 6.86 -24.59 5.51
C ASN A 304 7.75 -23.52 4.83
N LYS A 305 7.19 -22.62 4.01
CA LYS A 305 7.93 -21.61 3.22
C LYS A 305 7.33 -20.20 3.27
N SER A 306 6.02 -20.10 3.22
CA SER A 306 5.26 -18.86 3.35
C SER A 306 5.12 -18.47 4.82
N CYS A 307 5.02 -17.17 5.07
CA CYS A 307 4.90 -16.58 6.40
C CYS A 307 3.59 -15.79 6.49
N LEU A 308 2.60 -16.38 7.17
CA LEU A 308 1.32 -15.73 7.46
C LEU A 308 1.49 -14.80 8.65
N ALA A 309 0.83 -13.65 8.67
CA ALA A 309 0.79 -12.84 9.89
C ALA A 309 0.15 -13.65 11.03
N ILE A 310 0.69 -13.57 12.25
CA ILE A 310 0.08 -14.24 13.40
C ILE A 310 -1.22 -13.50 13.71
N ASP A 311 -2.37 -14.15 13.49
CA ASP A 311 -3.64 -13.56 13.89
C ASP A 311 -3.85 -13.69 15.42
N HIS A 312 -3.18 -12.82 16.16
CA HIS A 312 -3.31 -12.67 17.61
C HIS A 312 -4.75 -12.41 18.08
N CYS A 313 -5.65 -11.96 17.21
CA CYS A 313 -7.04 -11.66 17.53
C CYS A 313 -7.96 -12.89 17.46
N GLY A 314 -7.74 -13.82 16.52
CA GLY A 314 -8.50 -15.07 16.38
C GLY A 314 -8.47 -15.99 17.61
N PHE A 315 -7.53 -15.78 18.55
CA PHE A 315 -7.47 -16.50 19.83
C PHE A 315 -8.49 -16.02 20.89
N GLY A 316 -9.24 -14.94 20.63
CA GLY A 316 -10.38 -14.50 21.46
C GLY A 316 -10.07 -13.97 22.86
N ASN A 317 -8.83 -14.03 23.34
CA ASN A 317 -8.44 -13.57 24.69
C ASN A 317 -7.98 -12.11 24.76
N HIS A 318 -7.98 -11.40 23.62
CA HIS A 318 -7.33 -10.09 23.45
C HIS A 318 -7.85 -8.96 24.35
N SER A 319 -9.03 -9.11 24.97
CA SER A 319 -9.54 -8.20 26.02
C SER A 319 -9.66 -6.72 25.61
N CYS A 320 -9.98 -6.46 24.34
CA CYS A 320 -10.13 -5.11 23.79
C CYS A 320 -11.57 -4.62 23.92
N GLN A 321 -11.78 -3.34 24.30
CA GLN A 321 -13.12 -2.74 24.32
C GLN A 321 -13.72 -2.57 22.91
N HIS A 322 -12.87 -2.34 21.91
CA HIS A 322 -13.26 -2.13 20.52
C HIS A 322 -12.66 -3.19 19.59
N GLU A 323 -11.86 -2.81 18.60
CA GLU A 323 -11.27 -3.74 17.63
C GLU A 323 -9.97 -4.33 18.21
N CYS A 324 -9.67 -5.57 17.85
CA CYS A 324 -8.33 -6.12 18.00
C CYS A 324 -7.63 -6.07 16.65
N VAL A 325 -6.37 -5.67 16.64
CA VAL A 325 -5.50 -5.77 15.47
C VAL A 325 -4.31 -6.66 15.78
N SER A 326 -4.10 -7.63 14.91
CA SER A 326 -2.94 -8.50 14.93
C SER A 326 -1.73 -7.72 14.41
N THR A 327 -0.82 -7.35 15.32
CA THR A 327 0.38 -6.56 15.00
C THR A 327 1.66 -7.36 15.26
N PHE A 328 2.78 -6.89 14.70
CA PHE A 328 4.07 -7.56 14.78
C PHE A 328 4.63 -7.77 16.20
N GLY A 329 4.06 -7.08 17.20
CA GLY A 329 4.40 -7.21 18.62
C GLY A 329 3.32 -7.87 19.49
N GLY A 330 2.26 -8.46 18.88
CA GLY A 330 1.13 -9.05 19.60
C GLY A 330 -0.23 -8.45 19.23
N PRO A 331 -1.31 -8.83 19.93
CA PRO A 331 -2.62 -8.22 19.77
C PRO A 331 -2.56 -6.79 20.32
N ARG A 332 -2.80 -5.80 19.45
CA ARG A 332 -2.98 -4.40 19.85
C ARG A 332 -4.44 -4.03 19.69
N CYS A 333 -5.05 -3.53 20.76
CA CYS A 333 -6.39 -2.97 20.66
C CYS A 333 -6.37 -1.70 19.80
N ARG A 334 -7.25 -1.61 18.80
CA ARG A 334 -7.52 -0.40 18.04
C ARG A 334 -8.91 0.08 18.43
N CYS A 335 -9.00 1.33 18.82
CA CYS A 335 -10.27 1.97 19.05
C CYS A 335 -10.94 2.28 17.71
N ARG A 336 -12.28 2.15 17.67
CA ARG A 336 -13.07 2.57 16.51
C ARG A 336 -12.79 4.06 16.22
N GLU A 337 -13.01 4.45 14.97
CA GLU A 337 -12.82 5.83 14.52
C GLU A 337 -13.49 6.84 15.48
N GLY A 338 -12.79 7.93 15.81
CA GLY A 338 -13.22 8.88 16.84
C GLY A 338 -12.97 8.46 18.31
N HIS A 339 -12.19 7.39 18.58
CA HIS A 339 -11.76 7.03 19.95
C HIS A 339 -10.23 6.90 20.07
N ASP A 340 -9.70 7.21 21.26
CA ASP A 340 -8.30 6.98 21.64
C ASP A 340 -8.15 5.81 22.60
N LEU A 341 -7.02 5.12 22.47
CA LEU A 341 -6.63 4.01 23.33
C LEU A 341 -6.00 4.55 24.61
N LEU A 342 -6.59 4.20 25.76
CA LEU A 342 -6.12 4.62 27.07
C LEU A 342 -4.75 4.01 27.44
N PRO A 343 -4.06 4.55 28.45
CA PRO A 343 -2.75 4.04 28.89
C PRO A 343 -2.74 2.58 29.37
N ASP A 344 -3.90 1.96 29.59
CA ASP A 344 -4.04 0.52 29.88
C ASP A 344 -3.85 -0.37 28.63
N GLY A 345 -3.82 0.22 27.44
CA GLY A 345 -3.66 -0.46 26.16
C GLY A 345 -4.87 -1.28 25.71
N ARG A 346 -6.04 -1.14 26.35
CA ARG A 346 -7.22 -2.02 26.18
C ARG A 346 -8.54 -1.26 26.07
N SER A 347 -8.69 -0.23 26.88
CA SER A 347 -9.90 0.59 26.96
C SER A 347 -9.83 1.75 25.98
N CYS A 348 -10.99 2.15 25.49
CA CYS A 348 -11.16 3.18 24.48
C CYS A 348 -12.03 4.30 25.04
N GLN A 349 -11.46 5.48 25.21
CA GLN A 349 -12.22 6.71 25.47
C GLN A 349 -12.57 7.37 24.13
N ALA A 350 -13.72 8.04 24.05
CA ALA A 350 -13.99 8.97 22.94
C ALA A 350 -12.81 9.94 22.82
N ARG A 351 -12.24 10.09 21.63
CA ARG A 351 -11.15 11.03 21.41
C ARG A 351 -11.74 12.40 21.62
N ASP A 352 -11.23 13.13 22.60
CA ASP A 352 -11.53 14.55 22.70
C ASP A 352 -10.76 15.27 21.60
N LEU A 353 -11.40 15.34 20.43
CA LEU A 353 -10.84 15.88 19.19
C LEU A 353 -10.45 17.36 19.35
N CYS A 354 -10.99 18.04 20.36
CA CYS A 354 -10.67 19.41 20.75
C CYS A 354 -9.43 19.56 21.65
N ASN A 355 -8.91 18.47 22.24
CA ASN A 355 -7.68 18.45 23.01
C ASN A 355 -6.49 17.81 22.24
N GLY A 356 -6.71 17.44 20.97
CA GLY A 356 -5.66 16.99 20.05
C GLY A 356 -4.87 18.14 19.43
N VAL A 357 -3.70 17.83 18.84
CA VAL A 357 -2.89 18.82 18.11
C VAL A 357 -3.59 19.19 16.79
N ASP A 358 -3.97 20.46 16.70
CA ASP A 358 -4.58 21.14 15.54
C ASP A 358 -5.86 20.48 14.96
N HIS A 359 -7.00 20.82 15.56
CA HIS A 359 -8.32 20.51 15.04
C HIS A 359 -8.78 21.45 13.88
N GLY A 360 -8.06 22.54 13.61
CA GLY A 360 -8.38 23.51 12.55
C GLY A 360 -9.61 24.40 12.77
N CYS A 361 -10.40 24.22 13.83
CA CYS A 361 -11.45 25.19 14.22
C CYS A 361 -10.87 26.60 14.45
N GLU A 362 -11.45 27.63 13.83
CA GLU A 362 -10.98 29.02 13.99
C GLU A 362 -11.23 29.61 15.39
N PHE A 363 -12.33 29.23 16.05
CA PHE A 363 -12.73 29.78 17.36
C PHE A 363 -12.80 28.73 18.47
N GLN A 364 -13.88 27.94 18.53
CA GLN A 364 -14.09 26.95 19.58
C GLN A 364 -14.38 25.58 18.98
N CYS A 365 -13.73 24.54 19.49
CA CYS A 365 -14.05 23.16 19.18
C CYS A 365 -14.99 22.59 20.26
N VAL A 366 -15.99 21.78 19.86
CA VAL A 366 -16.79 20.95 20.77
C VAL A 366 -16.89 19.51 20.25
N SER A 367 -16.45 18.55 21.07
CA SER A 367 -16.44 17.11 20.75
C SER A 367 -17.84 16.48 20.92
N GLU A 368 -18.29 15.73 19.91
CA GLU A 368 -19.57 15.01 19.88
C GLU A 368 -19.36 13.51 19.62
N GLY A 369 -18.83 12.81 20.62
CA GLY A 369 -18.68 11.36 20.61
C GLY A 369 -17.57 10.86 19.68
N LEU A 370 -17.83 10.82 18.37
CA LEU A 370 -16.86 10.41 17.34
C LEU A 370 -16.38 11.56 16.45
N SER A 371 -17.14 12.65 16.41
CA SER A 371 -16.83 13.85 15.64
C SER A 371 -16.53 15.03 16.58
N TYR A 372 -16.13 16.15 16.01
CA TYR A 372 -16.23 17.45 16.64
C TYR A 372 -16.99 18.37 15.68
N ARG A 373 -17.60 19.41 16.22
CA ARG A 373 -18.02 20.57 15.44
C ARG A 373 -17.29 21.81 15.94
N CYS A 374 -16.92 22.66 15.01
CA CYS A 374 -16.43 23.98 15.35
C CYS A 374 -17.64 24.89 15.62
N LEU A 375 -17.63 25.57 16.77
CA LEU A 375 -18.55 26.64 17.10
C LEU A 375 -17.90 27.99 16.80
N CYS A 376 -18.73 28.94 16.39
CA CYS A 376 -18.34 30.30 16.06
C CYS A 376 -18.92 31.28 17.08
N PRO A 377 -18.28 32.45 17.29
CA PRO A 377 -18.80 33.48 18.17
C PRO A 377 -20.12 34.05 17.61
N GLU A 378 -20.89 34.72 18.48
CA GLU A 378 -22.20 35.27 18.11
C GLU A 378 -22.12 36.17 16.86
N GLY A 379 -23.05 35.95 15.92
CA GLY A 379 -23.11 36.63 14.63
C GLY A 379 -22.28 35.99 13.50
N GLN A 380 -21.55 34.91 13.75
CA GLN A 380 -20.86 34.14 12.70
C GLN A 380 -21.52 32.78 12.44
N GLN A 381 -21.59 32.37 11.18
CA GLN A 381 -21.96 31.01 10.77
C GLN A 381 -20.69 30.16 10.61
N LEU A 382 -20.80 28.84 10.46
CA LEU A 382 -19.67 27.99 10.09
C LEU A 382 -19.52 27.99 8.55
N GLN A 383 -18.29 27.99 8.00
CA GLN A 383 -18.11 27.90 6.54
C GLN A 383 -18.42 26.48 6.02
N ALA A 384 -18.46 26.34 4.69
CA ALA A 384 -18.64 25.06 4.02
C ALA A 384 -17.51 24.04 4.29
N ASP A 385 -16.36 24.48 4.82
CA ASP A 385 -15.26 23.61 5.26
C ASP A 385 -15.51 22.93 6.62
N GLY A 386 -16.55 23.35 7.35
CA GLY A 386 -16.88 22.85 8.68
C GLY A 386 -15.89 23.23 9.79
N LYS A 387 -14.95 24.16 9.54
CA LYS A 387 -13.82 24.48 10.43
C LYS A 387 -13.57 25.96 10.62
N SER A 388 -13.38 26.67 9.51
CA SER A 388 -13.28 28.12 9.50
C SER A 388 -14.63 28.68 9.92
N CYS A 389 -14.63 29.68 10.79
CA CYS A 389 -15.84 30.43 10.97
C CYS A 389 -16.08 31.26 9.72
N ASN A 390 -17.33 31.33 9.28
CA ASN A 390 -17.71 32.34 8.33
C ASN A 390 -17.61 33.66 9.09
N ARG A 391 -16.45 34.27 8.93
CA ARG A 391 -16.26 35.71 8.92
C ARG A 391 -17.20 36.32 7.89
N GLY A 392 -18.50 36.28 8.16
CA GLY A 392 -19.57 36.81 7.32
C GLY A 392 -19.27 38.27 7.08
N CYS A 393 -18.69 38.53 5.90
CA CYS A 393 -17.97 39.74 5.54
C CYS A 393 -17.11 40.40 6.65
N ARG A 394 -16.33 39.63 7.43
CA ARG A 394 -15.29 40.15 8.34
C ARG A 394 -13.87 39.98 7.78
N GLU A 395 -13.31 40.93 7.03
CA GLU A 395 -13.83 42.26 6.72
C GLU A 395 -13.62 42.57 5.23
N GLY A 396 -14.67 42.36 4.44
CA GLY A 396 -14.76 42.83 3.05
C GLY A 396 -15.01 44.34 3.03
N HIS A 397 -14.05 45.13 3.53
CA HIS A 397 -14.15 46.58 3.58
C HIS A 397 -14.12 47.16 2.15
N VAL A 398 -15.26 47.18 1.46
CA VAL A 398 -15.34 47.71 0.10
C VAL A 398 -16.02 49.07 0.09
N ASP A 399 -15.36 50.05 -0.52
CA ASP A 399 -15.98 51.30 -0.93
C ASP A 399 -16.48 51.13 -2.37
N LEU A 400 -17.81 51.05 -2.55
CA LEU A 400 -18.47 50.83 -3.83
C LEU A 400 -19.12 52.13 -4.31
N VAL A 401 -18.68 52.64 -5.46
CA VAL A 401 -19.30 53.80 -6.12
C VAL A 401 -20.02 53.35 -7.38
N LEU A 402 -21.33 53.60 -7.41
CA LEU A 402 -22.23 53.30 -8.51
C LEU A 402 -22.34 54.54 -9.41
N LEU A 403 -21.85 54.45 -10.64
CA LEU A 403 -21.98 55.47 -11.68
C LEU A 403 -23.17 55.12 -12.59
N VAL A 404 -24.26 55.86 -12.48
CA VAL A 404 -25.52 55.58 -13.20
C VAL A 404 -25.76 56.62 -14.29
N ASP A 405 -25.85 56.20 -15.55
CA ASP A 405 -26.26 57.11 -16.62
C ASP A 405 -27.74 57.51 -16.47
N GLY A 406 -27.98 58.82 -16.43
CA GLY A 406 -29.28 59.47 -16.47
C GLY A 406 -29.50 60.27 -17.77
N SER A 407 -28.68 60.03 -18.80
CA SER A 407 -28.81 60.65 -20.12
C SER A 407 -30.08 60.24 -20.85
N LYS A 408 -30.46 61.03 -21.85
CA LYS A 408 -31.70 60.90 -22.62
C LYS A 408 -31.77 59.62 -23.47
N SER A 409 -30.64 59.01 -23.83
CA SER A 409 -30.62 57.77 -24.62
C SER A 409 -31.20 56.60 -23.82
N VAL A 410 -30.89 56.53 -22.51
CA VAL A 410 -31.33 55.48 -21.56
C VAL A 410 -32.86 55.28 -21.59
N ARG A 411 -33.62 56.39 -21.57
CA ARG A 411 -35.08 56.48 -21.38
C ARG A 411 -35.54 56.15 -19.95
N PRO A 412 -36.68 56.73 -19.49
CA PRO A 412 -37.20 56.48 -18.14
C PRO A 412 -37.44 54.99 -17.83
N GLN A 413 -37.86 54.21 -18.83
CA GLN A 413 -38.18 52.79 -18.65
C GLN A 413 -36.93 51.97 -18.27
N ASN A 414 -35.79 52.20 -18.93
CA ASN A 414 -34.56 51.49 -18.60
C ASN A 414 -33.91 52.06 -17.34
N PHE A 415 -34.05 53.36 -17.06
CA PHE A 415 -33.57 53.98 -15.84
C PHE A 415 -34.19 53.35 -14.58
N GLU A 416 -35.50 53.06 -14.61
CA GLU A 416 -36.17 52.30 -13.53
C GLU A 416 -35.71 50.84 -13.44
N LEU A 417 -35.26 50.21 -14.54
CA LEU A 417 -34.64 48.88 -14.49
C LEU A 417 -33.24 48.94 -13.87
N VAL A 418 -32.44 49.98 -14.17
CA VAL A 418 -31.13 50.19 -13.50
C VAL A 418 -31.31 50.44 -12.01
N LYS A 419 -32.31 51.24 -11.58
CA LYS A 419 -32.64 51.43 -10.16
C LYS A 419 -33.00 50.11 -9.45
N ARG A 420 -33.75 49.22 -10.12
CA ARG A 420 -34.06 47.87 -9.60
C ARG A 420 -32.81 46.99 -9.52
N PHE A 421 -31.95 47.02 -10.53
CA PHE A 421 -30.72 46.22 -10.54
C PHE A 421 -29.70 46.70 -9.49
N VAL A 422 -29.59 48.02 -9.28
CA VAL A 422 -28.83 48.58 -8.14
C VAL A 422 -29.38 48.08 -6.80
N ASN A 423 -30.71 48.02 -6.64
CA ASN A 423 -31.29 47.44 -5.43
C ASN A 423 -30.97 45.94 -5.28
N GLN A 424 -30.98 45.17 -6.37
CA GLN A 424 -30.56 43.76 -6.36
C GLN A 424 -29.08 43.60 -5.99
N ILE A 425 -28.18 44.46 -6.47
CA ILE A 425 -26.78 44.48 -6.00
C ILE A 425 -26.74 44.69 -4.48
N VAL A 426 -27.46 45.70 -3.99
CA VAL A 426 -27.51 46.06 -2.56
C VAL A 426 -28.15 44.98 -1.69
N ASP A 427 -29.01 44.11 -2.24
CA ASP A 427 -29.53 42.91 -1.56
C ASP A 427 -28.45 41.83 -1.31
N PHE A 428 -27.33 41.85 -2.05
CA PHE A 428 -26.19 40.93 -1.87
C PHE A 428 -25.00 41.53 -1.11
N LEU A 429 -25.09 42.79 -0.66
CA LEU A 429 -24.02 43.49 0.04
C LEU A 429 -24.29 43.58 1.55
N ASP A 430 -23.29 43.29 2.36
CA ASP A 430 -23.27 43.65 3.78
C ASP A 430 -23.02 45.16 3.94
N VAL A 431 -24.07 45.95 3.74
CA VAL A 431 -24.03 47.42 3.85
C VAL A 431 -24.12 47.83 5.31
N SER A 432 -22.98 48.27 5.85
CA SER A 432 -22.81 48.78 7.20
C SER A 432 -21.67 49.83 7.24
N PRO A 433 -21.60 50.70 8.26
CA PRO A 433 -20.51 51.68 8.39
C PRO A 433 -19.11 51.04 8.44
N GLU A 434 -19.03 49.83 8.99
CA GLU A 434 -17.85 48.99 9.12
C GLU A 434 -17.59 48.12 7.87
N GLY A 435 -18.65 47.55 7.26
CA GLY A 435 -18.60 46.66 6.10
C GLY A 435 -18.55 47.40 4.75
N THR A 436 -19.52 47.14 3.88
CA THR A 436 -19.58 47.76 2.54
C THR A 436 -20.19 49.17 2.61
N ARG A 437 -19.46 50.16 2.12
CA ARG A 437 -19.97 51.53 1.95
C ARG A 437 -20.41 51.72 0.51
N VAL A 438 -21.66 52.12 0.30
CA VAL A 438 -22.22 52.37 -1.04
C VAL A 438 -22.44 53.87 -1.23
N GLY A 439 -21.92 54.41 -2.34
CA GLY A 439 -22.19 55.75 -2.85
C GLY A 439 -22.81 55.66 -4.24
N LEU A 440 -23.68 56.60 -4.60
CA LEU A 440 -24.31 56.65 -5.92
C LEU A 440 -24.17 58.03 -6.55
N VAL A 441 -23.71 58.02 -7.79
CA VAL A 441 -23.44 59.19 -8.61
C VAL A 441 -24.16 59.02 -9.93
N GLN A 442 -25.08 59.92 -10.25
CA GLN A 442 -25.78 59.93 -11.52
C GLN A 442 -25.12 60.94 -12.47
N PHE A 443 -24.98 60.59 -13.75
CA PHE A 443 -24.38 61.46 -14.75
C PHE A 443 -25.28 61.69 -15.97
N SER A 444 -24.99 62.77 -16.70
CA SER A 444 -25.58 63.12 -17.99
C SER A 444 -24.67 64.18 -18.65
N SER A 445 -25.18 65.34 -19.08
CA SER A 445 -24.36 66.53 -19.39
C SER A 445 -23.76 67.20 -18.13
N ARG A 446 -24.10 66.69 -16.94
CA ARG A 446 -23.54 67.08 -15.64
C ARG A 446 -23.48 65.85 -14.74
N VAL A 447 -22.66 65.88 -13.70
CA VAL A 447 -22.59 64.83 -12.68
C VAL A 447 -23.26 65.32 -11.39
N ARG A 448 -24.01 64.45 -10.70
CA ARG A 448 -24.61 64.70 -9.38
C ARG A 448 -24.32 63.50 -8.49
N THR A 449 -23.72 63.73 -7.33
CA THR A 449 -23.68 62.72 -6.26
C THR A 449 -25.06 62.71 -5.59
N GLU A 450 -25.81 61.62 -5.74
CA GLU A 450 -27.11 61.45 -5.07
C GLU A 450 -26.89 61.17 -3.58
N PHE A 451 -25.91 60.32 -3.28
CA PHE A 451 -25.38 60.14 -1.93
C PHE A 451 -23.90 59.71 -1.94
N PRO A 452 -23.05 60.31 -1.06
CA PRO A 452 -21.67 59.88 -0.86
C PRO A 452 -21.59 58.56 -0.08
N LEU A 453 -20.39 57.97 -0.02
CA LEU A 453 -20.12 56.75 0.75
C LEU A 453 -20.43 56.97 2.23
N GLY A 454 -20.96 55.96 2.90
CA GLY A 454 -21.24 56.01 4.35
C GLY A 454 -22.35 56.97 4.79
N ARG A 455 -23.09 57.62 3.87
CA ARG A 455 -24.27 58.42 4.21
C ARG A 455 -25.42 57.58 4.78
N TYR A 456 -25.52 56.33 4.35
CA TYR A 456 -26.52 55.36 4.78
C TYR A 456 -25.81 54.16 5.39
N GLY A 457 -26.30 53.71 6.54
CA GLY A 457 -25.70 52.66 7.35
C GLY A 457 -26.33 51.29 7.16
N THR A 458 -27.37 51.16 6.31
CA THR A 458 -28.04 49.88 6.03
C THR A 458 -28.43 49.72 4.56
N ALA A 459 -28.51 48.48 4.10
CA ALA A 459 -29.02 48.13 2.77
C ALA A 459 -30.46 48.65 2.54
N ALA A 460 -31.29 48.72 3.59
CA ALA A 460 -32.66 49.23 3.51
C ALA A 460 -32.70 50.72 3.16
N GLU A 461 -31.89 51.54 3.82
CA GLU A 461 -31.77 52.98 3.54
C GLU A 461 -31.24 53.24 2.13
N VAL A 462 -30.17 52.53 1.72
CA VAL A 462 -29.60 52.65 0.37
C VAL A 462 -30.66 52.34 -0.69
N LYS A 463 -31.42 51.24 -0.54
CA LYS A 463 -32.48 50.86 -1.51
C LYS A 463 -33.59 51.90 -1.61
N GLN A 464 -33.96 52.57 -0.51
CA GLN A 464 -34.94 53.67 -0.56
C GLN A 464 -34.36 54.92 -1.22
N ALA A 465 -33.11 55.26 -0.93
CA ALA A 465 -32.42 56.38 -1.58
C ALA A 465 -32.26 56.18 -3.09
N VAL A 466 -31.95 54.96 -3.54
CA VAL A 466 -31.88 54.58 -4.97
C VAL A 466 -33.24 54.73 -5.65
N LEU A 467 -34.33 54.27 -5.02
CA LEU A 467 -35.69 54.42 -5.56
C LEU A 467 -36.13 55.88 -5.69
N ALA A 468 -35.64 56.76 -4.81
CA ALA A 468 -35.90 58.20 -4.84
C ALA A 468 -35.10 58.99 -5.91
N VAL A 469 -34.14 58.37 -6.62
CA VAL A 469 -33.33 59.09 -7.63
C VAL A 469 -34.18 59.52 -8.83
N GLU A 470 -34.11 60.81 -9.17
CA GLU A 470 -34.76 61.45 -10.31
C GLU A 470 -33.92 61.35 -11.60
N TYR A 471 -34.55 61.07 -12.72
CA TYR A 471 -33.91 60.96 -14.05
C TYR A 471 -33.55 62.35 -14.65
N MET A 472 -32.44 62.47 -15.40
CA MET A 472 -31.88 63.78 -15.81
C MET A 472 -32.15 64.24 -17.26
N GLU A 473 -32.38 63.32 -18.21
CA GLU A 473 -32.77 63.60 -19.60
C GLU A 473 -31.83 64.51 -20.44
N ARG A 474 -30.52 64.49 -20.18
CA ARG A 474 -29.52 65.31 -20.91
C ARG A 474 -28.55 64.44 -21.75
N GLY A 475 -27.42 64.98 -22.19
CA GLY A 475 -26.39 64.21 -22.93
C GLY A 475 -25.63 63.23 -22.04
N THR A 476 -24.54 62.65 -22.55
CA THR A 476 -23.83 61.52 -21.92
C THR A 476 -22.34 61.84 -21.81
N MET A 477 -21.87 62.22 -20.61
CA MET A 477 -20.47 62.60 -20.34
C MET A 477 -19.83 61.61 -19.35
N THR A 478 -19.53 60.40 -19.84
CA THR A 478 -18.99 59.30 -19.03
C THR A 478 -17.56 59.57 -18.58
N GLY A 479 -16.74 60.29 -19.37
CA GLY A 479 -15.39 60.69 -18.98
C GLY A 479 -15.40 61.64 -17.78
N LEU A 480 -16.31 62.63 -17.78
CA LEU A 480 -16.58 63.52 -16.65
C LEU A 480 -17.10 62.77 -15.41
N ALA A 481 -17.91 61.72 -15.62
CA ALA A 481 -18.42 60.87 -14.55
C ALA A 481 -17.30 60.06 -13.87
N LEU A 482 -16.43 59.43 -14.65
CA LEU A 482 -15.23 58.73 -14.17
C LEU A 482 -14.27 59.70 -13.46
N ARG A 483 -14.07 60.90 -14.01
CA ARG A 483 -13.31 61.97 -13.36
C ARG A 483 -13.86 62.31 -11.97
N HIS A 484 -15.17 62.53 -11.86
CA HIS A 484 -15.82 62.86 -10.60
C HIS A 484 -15.69 61.73 -9.57
N MET A 485 -15.80 60.47 -10.01
CA MET A 485 -15.58 59.31 -9.16
C MET A 485 -14.14 59.26 -8.60
N VAL A 486 -13.13 59.43 -9.45
CA VAL A 486 -11.71 59.39 -9.06
C VAL A 486 -11.31 60.58 -8.19
N GLU A 487 -11.65 61.81 -8.58
CA GLU A 487 -11.20 63.02 -7.89
C GLU A 487 -12.02 63.36 -6.64
N HIS A 488 -13.31 62.97 -6.57
CA HIS A 488 -14.21 63.38 -5.50
C HIS A 488 -14.85 62.21 -4.76
N SER A 489 -15.52 61.27 -5.45
CA SER A 489 -16.33 60.25 -4.77
C SER A 489 -15.51 59.28 -3.91
N PHE A 490 -14.27 58.99 -4.31
CA PHE A 490 -13.32 58.19 -3.52
C PHE A 490 -12.41 59.02 -2.59
N SER A 491 -12.79 60.26 -2.28
CA SER A 491 -12.12 61.06 -1.25
C SER A 491 -12.67 60.78 0.15
N GLU A 492 -11.84 60.95 1.18
CA GLU A 492 -12.25 60.80 2.58
C GLU A 492 -13.34 61.82 2.96
N ALA A 493 -13.34 63.00 2.34
CA ALA A 493 -14.39 64.02 2.46
C ALA A 493 -15.74 63.60 1.82
N GLN A 494 -15.80 62.49 1.08
CA GLN A 494 -17.02 61.84 0.59
C GLN A 494 -17.24 60.46 1.22
N GLY A 495 -16.63 60.20 2.38
CA GLY A 495 -16.88 59.00 3.22
C GLY A 495 -16.08 57.75 2.82
N ALA A 496 -15.23 57.84 1.79
CA ALA A 496 -14.28 56.78 1.47
C ALA A 496 -13.29 56.58 2.64
N ARG A 497 -12.82 55.35 2.83
CA ARG A 497 -11.85 55.04 3.88
C ARG A 497 -10.43 55.43 3.47
N PRO A 498 -9.57 55.83 4.43
CA PRO A 498 -8.19 56.21 4.14
C PRO A 498 -7.40 55.12 3.40
N ARG A 499 -6.57 55.52 2.42
CA ARG A 499 -5.74 54.60 1.63
C ARG A 499 -4.88 53.67 2.49
N ALA A 500 -4.45 54.13 3.68
CA ALA A 500 -3.66 53.35 4.63
C ALA A 500 -4.35 52.10 5.18
N LEU A 501 -5.69 51.99 5.08
CA LEU A 501 -6.44 50.78 5.47
C LEU A 501 -6.52 49.72 4.36
N ASN A 502 -5.93 49.97 3.18
CA ASN A 502 -5.90 49.08 2.02
C ASN A 502 -7.29 48.54 1.56
N VAL A 503 -8.33 49.33 1.83
CA VAL A 503 -9.74 49.10 1.49
C VAL A 503 -9.93 49.03 -0.03
N PRO A 504 -10.39 47.90 -0.61
CA PRO A 504 -10.72 47.82 -2.03
C PRO A 504 -11.76 48.86 -2.44
N ARG A 505 -11.53 49.47 -3.61
CA ARG A 505 -12.39 50.50 -4.20
C ARG A 505 -12.95 49.95 -5.50
N VAL A 506 -14.28 49.94 -5.64
CA VAL A 506 -14.97 49.35 -6.79
C VAL A 506 -15.84 50.41 -7.46
N GLY A 507 -15.60 50.65 -8.75
CA GLY A 507 -16.42 51.53 -9.58
C GLY A 507 -17.29 50.70 -10.53
N LEU A 508 -18.61 50.77 -10.40
CA LEU A 508 -19.54 50.05 -11.28
C LEU A 508 -20.34 51.06 -12.12
N VAL A 509 -20.14 51.01 -13.44
CA VAL A 509 -20.69 51.97 -14.40
C VAL A 509 -21.85 51.37 -15.16
N PHE A 510 -22.99 52.06 -15.20
CA PHE A 510 -24.12 51.77 -16.07
C PHE A 510 -24.19 52.83 -17.17
N THR A 511 -24.18 52.41 -18.44
CA THR A 511 -24.35 53.30 -19.60
C THR A 511 -25.16 52.60 -20.69
N ASP A 512 -25.94 53.35 -21.48
CA ASP A 512 -26.73 52.79 -22.59
C ASP A 512 -26.16 53.11 -23.99
N GLY A 513 -25.07 53.87 -24.07
CA GLY A 513 -24.63 54.44 -25.34
C GLY A 513 -23.22 54.99 -25.32
N ARG A 514 -22.90 55.70 -26.42
CA ARG A 514 -21.59 56.27 -26.70
C ARG A 514 -21.36 57.56 -25.92
N SER A 515 -20.19 57.73 -25.31
CA SER A 515 -19.85 58.98 -24.61
C SER A 515 -19.67 60.15 -25.59
N GLN A 516 -19.90 61.38 -25.08
CA GLN A 516 -19.71 62.64 -25.82
C GLN A 516 -18.38 63.33 -25.46
N ASP A 517 -17.62 62.73 -24.54
CA ASP A 517 -16.28 63.13 -24.08
C ASP A 517 -15.31 61.93 -24.09
N ASP A 518 -14.02 62.19 -23.90
CA ASP A 518 -13.00 61.13 -23.86
C ASP A 518 -13.00 60.38 -22.51
N ILE A 519 -13.38 59.11 -22.56
CA ILE A 519 -13.32 58.18 -21.43
C ILE A 519 -11.90 57.68 -21.16
N SER A 520 -11.02 57.67 -22.16
CA SER A 520 -9.75 56.91 -22.17
C SER A 520 -8.79 57.35 -21.07
N VAL A 521 -8.72 58.66 -20.80
CA VAL A 521 -7.86 59.23 -19.75
C VAL A 521 -8.32 58.82 -18.35
N TRP A 522 -9.63 58.89 -18.07
CA TRP A 522 -10.15 58.68 -16.71
C TRP A 522 -10.44 57.23 -16.39
N ALA A 523 -10.80 56.42 -17.39
CA ALA A 523 -10.87 54.96 -17.26
C ALA A 523 -9.50 54.36 -16.92
N ARG A 524 -8.43 54.79 -17.61
CA ARG A 524 -7.06 54.37 -17.30
C ARG A 524 -6.64 54.84 -15.90
N ARG A 525 -6.87 56.12 -15.58
CA ARG A 525 -6.49 56.68 -14.27
C ARG A 525 -7.23 56.02 -13.11
N ALA A 526 -8.49 55.62 -13.26
CA ALA A 526 -9.20 54.85 -12.24
C ALA A 526 -8.51 53.51 -11.94
N LYS A 527 -8.10 52.78 -12.99
CA LYS A 527 -7.37 51.51 -12.88
C LYS A 527 -5.95 51.70 -12.32
N GLU A 528 -5.24 52.76 -12.71
CA GLU A 528 -3.94 53.15 -12.15
C GLU A 528 -4.03 53.54 -10.66
N GLU A 529 -5.14 54.14 -10.23
CA GLU A 529 -5.48 54.43 -8.82
C GLU A 529 -5.97 53.19 -8.04
N GLY A 530 -5.88 51.99 -8.61
CA GLY A 530 -6.26 50.73 -7.96
C GLY A 530 -7.76 50.58 -7.71
N ILE A 531 -8.61 51.22 -8.52
CA ILE A 531 -10.06 51.03 -8.50
C ILE A 531 -10.40 49.88 -9.45
N VAL A 532 -11.10 48.85 -8.94
CA VAL A 532 -11.62 47.77 -9.79
C VAL A 532 -12.84 48.29 -10.54
N MET A 533 -12.76 48.30 -11.87
CA MET A 533 -13.79 48.88 -12.73
C MET A 533 -14.67 47.80 -13.36
N TYR A 534 -15.98 47.94 -13.21
CA TYR A 534 -16.99 47.15 -13.90
C TYR A 534 -17.81 48.04 -14.82
N ALA A 535 -18.21 47.52 -15.98
CA ALA A 535 -18.99 48.24 -16.99
C ALA A 535 -20.21 47.42 -17.44
N VAL A 536 -21.40 47.96 -17.21
CA VAL A 536 -22.70 47.41 -17.61
C VAL A 536 -23.26 48.22 -18.77
N GLY A 537 -23.37 47.57 -19.92
CA GLY A 537 -24.02 48.08 -21.12
C GLY A 537 -25.50 47.72 -21.17
N VAL A 538 -26.36 48.73 -21.12
CA VAL A 538 -27.82 48.56 -21.25
C VAL A 538 -28.24 48.87 -22.69
N GLY A 539 -29.02 48.00 -23.33
CA GLY A 539 -29.68 48.33 -24.61
C GLY A 539 -28.74 48.53 -25.81
N LYS A 540 -28.24 49.74 -26.05
CA LYS A 540 -27.42 50.11 -27.24
C LYS A 540 -25.99 50.54 -26.92
N ALA A 541 -25.47 50.13 -25.76
CA ALA A 541 -24.11 50.45 -25.34
C ALA A 541 -23.05 49.94 -26.32
N VAL A 542 -21.94 50.68 -26.43
CA VAL A 542 -20.82 50.33 -27.30
C VAL A 542 -19.83 49.46 -26.53
N GLU A 543 -19.73 48.17 -26.88
CA GLU A 543 -18.90 47.19 -26.14
C GLU A 543 -17.44 47.65 -25.98
N GLU A 544 -16.86 48.26 -27.00
CA GLU A 544 -15.50 48.82 -26.98
C GLU A 544 -15.33 49.90 -25.88
N GLU A 545 -16.32 50.77 -25.68
CA GLU A 545 -16.27 51.79 -24.63
C GLU A 545 -16.46 51.16 -23.23
N LEU A 546 -17.25 50.08 -23.12
CA LEU A 546 -17.36 49.29 -21.87
C LEU A 546 -16.03 48.60 -21.52
N ARG A 547 -15.37 47.95 -22.50
CA ARG A 547 -14.05 47.31 -22.33
C ARG A 547 -12.98 48.32 -21.94
N GLN A 548 -12.98 49.52 -22.52
CA GLN A 548 -12.05 50.57 -22.14
C GLN A 548 -12.24 51.05 -20.69
N ILE A 549 -13.48 51.09 -20.19
CA ILE A 549 -13.82 51.43 -18.80
C ILE A 549 -13.40 50.31 -17.83
N ALA A 550 -13.80 49.07 -18.12
CA ALA A 550 -13.65 47.91 -17.25
C ALA A 550 -12.20 47.51 -16.94
N SER A 551 -11.98 46.82 -15.83
CA SER A 551 -10.69 46.19 -15.49
C SER A 551 -10.46 44.90 -16.29
N GLU A 552 -9.19 44.51 -16.42
CA GLU A 552 -8.84 43.21 -17.01
C GLU A 552 -8.94 42.07 -15.98
N PRO A 553 -9.32 40.85 -16.39
CA PRO A 553 -9.76 40.48 -17.73
C PRO A 553 -11.16 41.02 -18.03
N ALA A 554 -11.34 41.58 -19.22
CA ALA A 554 -12.60 42.21 -19.64
C ALA A 554 -13.82 41.27 -19.58
N GLU A 555 -13.64 39.96 -19.77
CA GLU A 555 -14.71 38.95 -19.74
C GLU A 555 -15.35 38.79 -18.35
N LEU A 556 -14.68 39.22 -17.27
CA LEU A 556 -15.23 39.18 -15.92
C LEU A 556 -15.89 40.52 -15.50
N HIS A 557 -15.46 41.62 -16.12
CA HIS A 557 -15.78 42.98 -15.69
C HIS A 557 -16.76 43.73 -16.61
N VAL A 558 -16.93 43.27 -17.86
CA VAL A 558 -17.93 43.80 -18.79
C VAL A 558 -19.17 42.90 -18.80
N SER A 559 -20.35 43.50 -18.68
CA SER A 559 -21.61 42.83 -19.00
C SER A 559 -22.38 43.66 -20.02
N TYR A 560 -22.78 43.04 -21.13
CA TYR A 560 -23.66 43.65 -22.13
C TYR A 560 -25.00 42.93 -22.13
N SER A 561 -26.09 43.68 -21.99
CA SER A 561 -27.43 43.13 -21.80
C SER A 561 -28.48 43.98 -22.52
N PRO A 562 -29.17 43.45 -23.54
CA PRO A 562 -30.39 44.07 -24.07
C PRO A 562 -31.59 43.83 -23.14
N ASP A 563 -31.54 42.78 -22.31
CA ASP A 563 -32.58 42.37 -21.36
C ASP A 563 -31.97 41.76 -20.08
N PHE A 564 -32.32 42.33 -18.93
CA PHE A 564 -31.63 42.20 -17.62
C PHE A 564 -31.47 40.76 -17.05
N GLY A 565 -31.99 39.72 -17.71
CA GLY A 565 -31.86 38.33 -17.29
C GLY A 565 -30.43 37.76 -17.40
N THR A 566 -29.56 38.35 -18.22
CA THR A 566 -28.17 37.86 -18.40
C THR A 566 -27.18 38.34 -17.34
N MET A 567 -27.60 39.17 -16.39
CA MET A 567 -26.69 39.95 -15.55
C MET A 567 -26.29 39.28 -14.22
N THR A 568 -26.73 38.03 -13.99
CA THR A 568 -26.35 37.22 -12.82
C THR A 568 -24.85 36.99 -12.72
N HIS A 569 -24.17 36.74 -13.84
CA HIS A 569 -22.72 36.53 -13.86
C HIS A 569 -21.91 37.75 -13.41
N LEU A 570 -22.41 38.97 -13.61
CA LEU A 570 -21.75 40.16 -13.07
C LEU A 570 -21.95 40.26 -11.54
N LEU A 571 -23.07 39.82 -11.00
CA LEU A 571 -23.28 39.73 -9.55
C LEU A 571 -22.35 38.66 -8.92
N GLU A 572 -22.16 37.53 -9.59
CA GLU A 572 -21.24 36.46 -9.18
C GLU A 572 -19.78 36.95 -9.19
N ASN A 573 -19.33 37.59 -10.28
CA ASN A 573 -17.98 38.13 -10.39
C ASN A 573 -17.72 39.31 -9.42
N LEU A 574 -18.71 40.19 -9.23
CA LEU A 574 -18.64 41.29 -8.26
C LEU A 574 -18.53 40.75 -6.84
N ARG A 575 -19.31 39.71 -6.49
CA ARG A 575 -19.19 39.01 -5.20
C ARG A 575 -17.81 38.39 -5.01
N GLY A 576 -17.26 37.73 -6.02
CA GLY A 576 -15.92 37.14 -5.98
C GLY A 576 -14.77 38.16 -5.85
N SER A 577 -14.98 39.44 -6.21
CA SER A 577 -13.99 40.51 -6.02
C SER A 577 -14.20 41.32 -4.74
N ILE A 578 -15.42 41.30 -4.18
CA ILE A 578 -15.73 41.87 -2.85
C ILE A 578 -15.31 40.89 -1.73
N CYS A 579 -15.35 39.59 -2.01
CA CYS A 579 -14.89 38.52 -1.14
C CYS A 579 -14.04 37.53 -1.96
N PRO A 580 -12.75 37.81 -2.20
CA PRO A 580 -11.86 36.84 -2.82
C PRO A 580 -11.70 35.61 -1.90
N GLU A 581 -12.00 34.44 -2.42
CA GLU A 581 -11.62 33.18 -1.75
C GLU A 581 -10.10 33.04 -1.82
N GLU A 582 -9.40 33.27 -0.70
CA GLU A 582 -7.95 33.09 -0.58
C GLU A 582 -7.59 31.59 -0.65
N GLY A 583 -7.61 31.01 -1.86
CA GLY A 583 -7.42 29.58 -2.08
C GLY A 583 -6.68 29.18 -3.35
N ILE A 584 -6.83 29.91 -4.47
CA ILE A 584 -6.17 29.56 -5.75
C ILE A 584 -5.50 30.80 -6.35
N GLY A 585 -4.18 30.76 -6.47
CA GLY A 585 -3.37 31.87 -7.00
C GLY A 585 -3.47 32.04 -8.51
N ALA A 586 -3.03 33.21 -9.01
CA ALA A 586 -3.06 33.56 -10.43
C ALA A 586 -2.20 32.60 -11.29
N GLY A 587 -2.86 31.60 -11.87
CA GLY A 587 -2.30 30.66 -12.84
C GLY A 587 -3.42 30.15 -13.75
N THR A 588 -3.22 30.22 -15.06
CA THR A 588 -4.23 29.81 -16.05
C THR A 588 -4.35 28.29 -16.11
N GLU A 589 -5.30 27.71 -15.39
CA GLU A 589 -5.91 26.45 -15.81
C GLU A 589 -7.24 26.74 -16.52
N LEU A 590 -7.34 26.25 -17.76
CA LEU A 590 -8.61 26.10 -18.46
C LEU A 590 -9.58 25.32 -17.55
N ARG A 591 -10.88 25.63 -17.66
CA ARG A 591 -11.97 24.77 -17.14
C ARG A 591 -11.62 23.30 -17.35
N ASN A 592 -11.62 22.51 -16.28
CA ASN A 592 -11.17 21.12 -16.29
C ASN A 592 -11.85 20.32 -17.42
N LEU A 593 -11.12 20.08 -18.51
CA LEU A 593 -11.55 19.31 -19.68
C LEU A 593 -11.56 17.78 -19.42
N CYS A 594 -11.84 17.43 -18.16
CA CYS A 594 -11.84 16.09 -17.58
C CYS A 594 -13.14 15.76 -16.82
N GLU A 595 -14.19 16.59 -16.89
CA GLU A 595 -15.58 16.17 -16.55
C GLU A 595 -16.14 15.18 -17.61
N CYS A 596 -15.36 14.16 -17.94
CA CYS A 596 -15.75 13.11 -18.87
C CYS A 596 -16.68 12.06 -18.23
N GLU A 597 -16.84 12.03 -16.90
CA GLU A 597 -17.72 11.05 -16.24
C GLU A 597 -19.19 11.20 -16.67
N SER A 598 -19.68 12.43 -16.76
CA SER A 598 -21.04 12.73 -17.26
C SER A 598 -21.22 12.31 -18.73
N LEU A 599 -20.17 12.45 -19.54
CA LEU A 599 -20.18 12.14 -20.96
C LEU A 599 -20.00 10.63 -21.22
N VAL A 600 -19.27 9.91 -20.36
CA VAL A 600 -19.17 8.45 -20.34
C VAL A 600 -20.48 7.82 -19.85
N GLU A 601 -21.11 8.36 -18.81
CA GLU A 601 -22.48 7.99 -18.42
C GLU A 601 -23.47 8.20 -19.58
N PHE A 602 -23.42 9.35 -20.23
CA PHE A 602 -24.31 9.66 -21.36
C PHE A 602 -24.06 8.72 -22.55
N GLN A 603 -22.80 8.45 -22.92
CA GLN A 603 -22.46 7.50 -23.97
C GLN A 603 -22.88 6.07 -23.62
N GLY A 604 -22.64 5.61 -22.40
CA GLY A 604 -23.05 4.27 -21.93
C GLY A 604 -24.58 4.09 -21.94
N ARG A 605 -25.32 5.08 -21.44
CA ARG A 605 -26.80 5.10 -21.48
C ARG A 605 -27.32 5.15 -22.92
N THR A 606 -26.66 5.89 -23.82
CA THR A 606 -27.05 6.02 -25.24
C THR A 606 -26.74 4.76 -26.05
N LEU A 607 -25.57 4.14 -25.85
CA LEU A 607 -25.21 2.87 -26.47
C LEU A 607 -26.13 1.73 -26.01
N GLY A 608 -26.40 1.62 -24.71
CA GLY A 608 -27.35 0.63 -24.17
C GLY A 608 -28.81 0.85 -24.61
N ALA A 609 -29.18 2.08 -25.00
CA ALA A 609 -30.45 2.36 -25.66
C ALA A 609 -30.44 1.95 -27.14
N LEU A 610 -29.34 2.24 -27.86
CA LEU A 610 -29.16 1.85 -29.26
C LEU A 610 -29.14 0.33 -29.45
N GLU A 611 -28.47 -0.44 -28.58
CA GLU A 611 -28.50 -1.92 -28.64
C GLU A 611 -29.91 -2.48 -28.40
N LYS A 612 -30.69 -1.88 -27.49
CA LYS A 612 -32.10 -2.26 -27.28
C LYS A 612 -32.98 -1.89 -28.47
N LEU A 613 -32.66 -0.82 -29.21
CA LEU A 613 -33.38 -0.47 -30.45
C LEU A 613 -33.01 -1.39 -31.61
N THR A 614 -31.74 -1.78 -31.78
CA THR A 614 -31.34 -2.70 -32.85
C THR A 614 -31.85 -4.13 -32.61
N GLN A 615 -31.78 -4.64 -31.38
CA GLN A 615 -32.38 -5.95 -31.03
C GLN A 615 -33.89 -5.99 -31.32
N ASN A 616 -34.62 -4.90 -31.04
CA ASN A 616 -36.07 -4.82 -31.29
C ASN A 616 -36.46 -4.57 -32.76
N HIS A 617 -35.50 -4.33 -33.68
CA HIS A 617 -35.78 -4.00 -35.08
C HIS A 617 -35.16 -4.96 -36.11
N ILE A 618 -34.41 -5.98 -35.67
CA ILE A 618 -33.88 -7.04 -36.57
C ILE A 618 -34.96 -8.05 -37.01
N LEU A 619 -36.10 -8.14 -36.34
CA LEU A 619 -37.20 -9.07 -36.66
C LEU A 619 -38.14 -8.61 -37.81
N LEU A 620 -37.65 -7.82 -38.78
CA LEU A 620 -38.42 -7.42 -39.96
C LEU A 620 -37.59 -7.44 -41.27
N ARG A 621 -37.44 -8.63 -41.88
CA ARG A 621 -38.07 -8.90 -43.21
C ARG A 621 -37.83 -10.30 -43.80
N VAL A 622 -38.89 -10.78 -44.46
CA VAL A 622 -38.94 -11.71 -45.62
C VAL A 622 -38.42 -13.15 -45.40
N GLY A 623 -39.37 -14.09 -45.40
CA GLY A 623 -39.10 -15.53 -45.51
C GLY A 623 -40.41 -16.35 -45.47
N GLY A 624 -40.88 -16.79 -46.63
CA GLY A 624 -41.99 -17.74 -46.77
C GLY A 624 -41.77 -18.65 -47.98
N PRO A 625 -42.63 -19.65 -48.27
CA PRO A 625 -43.94 -19.91 -47.63
C PRO A 625 -44.17 -21.35 -47.11
N GLY A 626 -45.19 -21.54 -46.26
CA GLY A 626 -46.07 -22.72 -46.35
C GLY A 626 -46.31 -23.60 -45.10
N TRP A 627 -47.47 -24.27 -45.14
CA TRP A 627 -47.88 -25.51 -44.43
C TRP A 627 -48.30 -25.52 -42.94
N ARG A 628 -49.61 -25.26 -42.74
CA ARG A 628 -50.62 -25.99 -41.90
C ARG A 628 -50.41 -26.23 -40.37
N GLY A 629 -51.43 -25.82 -39.59
CA GLY A 629 -52.10 -26.72 -38.61
C GLY A 629 -52.43 -26.17 -37.20
N GLY A 630 -53.69 -26.33 -36.75
CA GLY A 630 -54.18 -26.01 -35.37
C GLY A 630 -54.48 -24.51 -35.13
N VAL A 631 -55.59 -24.02 -34.56
CA VAL A 631 -56.62 -24.55 -33.61
C VAL A 631 -56.04 -24.89 -32.22
N GLY A 632 -56.47 -24.30 -31.09
CA GLY A 632 -57.48 -23.26 -30.83
C GLY A 632 -57.41 -22.69 -29.37
N PRO A 633 -58.30 -21.75 -28.94
CA PRO A 633 -58.20 -20.97 -27.68
C PRO A 633 -59.29 -21.36 -26.62
N PRO A 634 -59.58 -20.63 -25.50
CA PRO A 634 -58.86 -19.57 -24.73
C PRO A 634 -58.79 -19.83 -23.17
N ARG A 635 -58.48 -18.75 -22.40
CA ARG A 635 -58.62 -18.48 -20.93
C ARG A 635 -60.06 -18.77 -20.36
N PRO A 636 -60.42 -18.64 -19.01
CA PRO A 636 -59.76 -17.85 -17.93
C PRO A 636 -59.90 -18.29 -16.42
N SER A 637 -59.36 -17.43 -15.52
CA SER A 637 -59.94 -16.96 -14.21
C SER A 637 -59.57 -17.63 -12.86
N ALA A 638 -59.87 -16.88 -11.78
CA ALA A 638 -59.63 -17.10 -10.32
C ALA A 638 -58.14 -17.20 -9.89
N ALA A 639 -57.57 -16.45 -8.94
CA ALA A 639 -58.02 -15.56 -7.85
C ALA A 639 -58.45 -16.23 -6.53
N SER A 640 -57.63 -16.05 -5.48
CA SER A 640 -58.02 -16.07 -4.05
C SER A 640 -57.02 -15.22 -3.24
N LEU A 641 -57.50 -14.52 -2.22
CA LEU A 641 -56.65 -13.88 -1.20
C LEU A 641 -56.45 -14.82 -0.01
N THR A 642 -55.42 -14.55 0.80
CA THR A 642 -55.45 -14.69 2.26
C THR A 642 -54.39 -13.75 2.86
N ALA A 643 -54.55 -13.32 4.11
CA ALA A 643 -53.76 -12.22 4.66
C ALA A 643 -53.57 -12.33 6.19
N HIS A 644 -52.52 -11.65 6.68
CA HIS A 644 -52.28 -11.22 8.07
C HIS A 644 -51.87 -12.31 9.09
N TRP A 645 -51.10 -12.00 10.16
CA TRP A 645 -50.21 -10.86 10.51
C TRP A 645 -49.03 -11.43 11.38
N PRO A 646 -48.01 -10.63 11.81
CA PRO A 646 -46.74 -11.16 12.31
C PRO A 646 -46.66 -11.36 13.84
N SER A 647 -45.54 -11.93 14.29
CA SER A 647 -44.93 -11.78 15.62
C SER A 647 -43.40 -11.85 15.47
#